data_AF-A0AA47P9F6-F1
#
_entry.id   AF-A0AA47P9F6-F1
#
_cell.length_a   1.000
_cell.length_b   1.000
_cell.length_c   1.000
_cell.angle_alpha   90.00
_cell.angle_beta   90.00
_cell.angle_gamma   90.00
#
_symmetry.space_group_name_H-M   'P 1'
#
loop_
_entity.id
_entity.type
_entity.pdbx_description
1 polymer ?
#
loop_
_entity_poly.entity_id
_entity_poly.type
_entity_poly.pdbx_seq_one_letter_code
_entity_poly.pdbx_strand_id
1 'polypeptide(L)'
;MEIKKLQLSQPSPKQCIWELDNLGGKQSEQVAQAGHENVLRTSSCQPAAETVPMAQDQGLRTRQERFLDNIHPAAARRLWSSGKMNDQDKRLQHATRAKLAKFNTLRGKEVRPGGFWDVVVLTAADESQKVAYELEVSEKVSRKELPLGVRYEVFSDPPGAKIGNGGSTLYVLQRLDSMYGNALGKFRVLLIHAGGFSQRLPNASALGKIFTALPLCEPLYQMLELKLAMYVDFPSQMRPGVLVTCADDIEVYSISEEESVRFEKPGFTALAHPSPLSIGTTHGVFVLESNDKNACKEIEYISCLQFLHKPSIAKMRDMGAVCKKRGDCISLTDDTFVYTDSTYYVDHTTALRLLSLLKDIAPLRCEVDAYGDFLQALGPRATVAYTHDSANVHKREELLVEVRQKIFHHLRGTPLNVILLNNSKFYHMGSTTEYLFHLTQDPALRSELGLVSSAFSAHHSAGAPRGTAVSCVMHSVVEPSCSVAPGTVLEYCRLEARVTVGTGSILSGCWVARDLSVPDWVFMHSLCVTVNPHQQEARTGFVTVCFGIHDDLKRRVQGPAHMDELAFLGVSLEKCLPHLGMDIVKFSGDCTLWNACLFPVCADLRSSFTLSLDLLQAVLKGSTFTSPSTTKLMSMQEALQWKKKVSESYSVIVDKLEDDWHIKEAELVELKYAFGSDEAFQKVNVSYRTEKGLSLLHLCCVCGGSKAHIRTLILKGLRPSRLTRNGFTALHLAAYKDSAELVTALLHGGSDVQQVGYGALTALHIATVAGHHEAVDILLQHGANVNLQDAVFFTPLHIAAYHGHEQVARLLLKFGADGNVSGEVGDRPLHLAAAKGFLGVVKLLLGEGSKTDVNALDNEDHVPLHLCSRFGHHEIVHFLLMGNFEAQPHSVNIYGDTPLHL
;
A
#
# COMPACT_ATOMS: atom_id res chain seq x y z
N MET A 1 -30.46 -17.82 -35.63
CA MET A 1 -31.92 -17.99 -35.50
C MET A 1 -32.34 -17.37 -34.18
N GLU A 2 -33.37 -16.51 -34.21
CA GLU A 2 -34.05 -15.95 -33.04
C GLU A 2 -34.74 -17.05 -32.23
N ILE A 3 -34.79 -16.93 -30.89
CA ILE A 3 -35.67 -17.75 -30.06
C ILE A 3 -36.48 -16.84 -29.13
N LYS A 4 -37.78 -16.75 -29.43
CA LYS A 4 -38.86 -16.35 -28.52
C LYS A 4 -39.57 -17.62 -28.00
N LYS A 5 -40.00 -17.52 -26.73
CA LYS A 5 -40.87 -18.39 -25.92
C LYS A 5 -41.94 -19.21 -26.69
N LEU A 6 -42.23 -20.44 -26.22
CA LEU A 6 -43.52 -20.81 -25.61
C LEU A 6 -43.58 -22.24 -25.02
N GLN A 7 -44.57 -22.39 -24.14
CA GLN A 7 -44.87 -23.37 -23.11
C GLN A 7 -45.44 -24.75 -23.53
N LEU A 8 -45.28 -25.70 -22.59
CA LEU A 8 -46.21 -26.76 -22.10
C LEU A 8 -46.63 -27.92 -23.02
N SER A 9 -46.32 -29.15 -22.59
CA SER A 9 -47.34 -30.15 -22.20
C SER A 9 -46.70 -31.36 -21.49
N GLN A 10 -47.27 -31.71 -20.33
CA GLN A 10 -47.13 -33.03 -19.68
C GLN A 10 -48.09 -34.02 -20.37
N PRO A 11 -47.83 -35.34 -20.31
CA PRO A 11 -48.38 -36.13 -19.20
C PRO A 11 -47.44 -37.21 -18.64
N SER A 12 -47.52 -37.43 -17.33
CA SER A 12 -47.18 -38.69 -16.63
C SER A 12 -48.34 -39.71 -16.82
N PRO A 13 -48.40 -40.87 -16.14
CA PRO A 13 -47.39 -41.74 -15.50
C PRO A 13 -47.53 -43.21 -15.99
N LYS A 14 -46.56 -44.11 -15.70
CA LYS A 14 -46.87 -45.56 -15.57
C LYS A 14 -45.81 -46.31 -14.75
N GLN A 15 -46.35 -47.06 -13.79
CA GLN A 15 -45.70 -47.95 -12.82
C GLN A 15 -45.09 -49.20 -13.48
N CYS A 16 -44.07 -49.79 -12.84
CA CYS A 16 -43.91 -51.21 -12.45
C CYS A 16 -42.47 -51.39 -11.91
N ILE A 17 -42.24 -51.70 -10.63
CA ILE A 17 -42.34 -53.01 -9.94
C ILE A 17 -41.19 -53.98 -10.32
N TRP A 18 -40.32 -54.20 -9.32
CA TRP A 18 -39.49 -55.38 -8.97
C TRP A 18 -38.66 -56.09 -10.06
N GLU A 19 -37.35 -56.26 -9.84
CA GLU A 19 -36.75 -57.52 -9.36
C GLU A 19 -35.22 -57.43 -9.24
N LEU A 20 -34.72 -58.15 -8.23
CA LEU A 20 -33.33 -58.55 -8.04
C LEU A 20 -32.93 -59.50 -9.15
N ASP A 21 -31.67 -59.47 -9.59
CA ASP A 21 -30.94 -60.73 -9.73
C ASP A 21 -29.42 -60.58 -9.62
N ASN A 22 -28.88 -61.50 -8.82
CA ASN A 22 -27.49 -61.85 -8.63
C ASN A 22 -26.95 -62.63 -9.85
N LEU A 23 -25.61 -62.64 -10.00
CA LEU A 23 -24.72 -63.72 -10.48
C LEU A 23 -23.39 -63.03 -10.88
N GLY A 24 -22.19 -63.33 -10.37
CA GLY A 24 -21.66 -64.53 -9.72
C GLY A 24 -20.71 -65.28 -10.66
N GLY A 25 -19.40 -65.33 -10.34
CA GLY A 25 -18.44 -66.32 -10.87
C GLY A 25 -17.07 -65.74 -11.31
N LYS A 26 -15.98 -65.86 -10.53
CA LYS A 26 -14.97 -66.98 -10.41
C LYS A 26 -13.91 -66.92 -11.55
N GLN A 27 -12.58 -67.03 -11.34
CA GLN A 27 -11.71 -68.06 -10.71
C GLN A 27 -10.33 -67.39 -10.40
N SER A 28 -9.60 -67.54 -9.28
CA SER A 28 -8.90 -68.66 -8.59
C SER A 28 -7.61 -69.20 -9.24
N GLU A 29 -6.46 -68.99 -8.57
CA GLU A 29 -5.29 -69.88 -8.33
C GLU A 29 -4.20 -69.05 -7.58
N GLN A 30 -3.87 -69.22 -6.29
CA GLN A 30 -3.03 -70.24 -5.60
C GLN A 30 -1.61 -70.40 -6.21
N VAL A 31 -0.47 -70.59 -5.53
CA VAL A 31 0.00 -70.79 -4.13
C VAL A 31 1.55 -70.78 -4.16
N ALA A 32 2.23 -70.33 -3.08
CA ALA A 32 3.46 -70.91 -2.46
C ALA A 32 4.06 -69.90 -1.44
N GLN A 33 3.79 -70.03 -0.14
CA GLN A 33 4.56 -70.74 0.91
C GLN A 33 5.94 -70.12 1.22
N ALA A 34 6.07 -69.46 2.39
CA ALA A 34 6.59 -69.98 3.67
C ALA A 34 8.12 -69.78 3.75
N GLY A 35 8.77 -69.33 4.82
CA GLY A 35 8.51 -69.11 6.24
C GLY A 35 9.89 -69.15 6.91
N HIS A 36 10.12 -68.43 8.03
CA HIS A 36 10.98 -68.88 9.14
C HIS A 36 11.16 -67.75 10.19
N GLU A 37 10.71 -68.06 11.39
CA GLU A 37 11.05 -67.44 12.67
C GLU A 37 12.50 -67.76 13.08
N ASN A 38 12.89 -67.10 14.19
CA ASN A 38 13.81 -67.57 15.24
C ASN A 38 15.32 -67.35 15.02
N VAL A 39 16.17 -67.04 16.01
CA VAL A 39 16.06 -66.53 17.40
C VAL A 39 17.52 -66.47 17.90
N LEU A 40 17.83 -65.57 18.84
CA LEU A 40 19.00 -65.56 19.75
C LEU A 40 20.43 -65.42 19.18
N ARG A 41 21.14 -64.39 19.66
CA ARG A 41 22.23 -64.62 20.64
C ARG A 41 22.57 -63.38 21.46
N THR A 42 22.61 -63.64 22.76
CA THR A 42 22.94 -62.83 23.93
C THR A 42 24.45 -62.85 24.24
N SER A 43 24.98 -61.77 24.81
CA SER A 43 26.02 -61.76 25.87
C SER A 43 26.28 -60.30 26.28
N SER A 44 25.80 -59.77 27.42
CA SER A 44 26.11 -60.04 28.84
C SER A 44 27.27 -59.22 29.42
N CYS A 45 26.94 -58.42 30.45
CA CYS A 45 27.72 -58.04 31.66
C CYS A 45 28.74 -56.86 31.62
N GLN A 46 28.27 -55.67 32.05
CA GLN A 46 28.58 -54.88 33.29
C GLN A 46 29.84 -55.23 34.14
N PRO A 47 30.35 -54.39 35.11
CA PRO A 47 30.02 -52.99 35.52
C PRO A 47 31.23 -52.08 36.01
N ALA A 48 30.87 -50.85 36.43
CA ALA A 48 31.39 -50.06 37.57
C ALA A 48 32.77 -49.35 37.54
N ALA A 49 32.72 -48.01 37.63
CA ALA A 49 33.37 -47.26 38.71
C ALA A 49 32.73 -45.87 38.86
N GLU A 50 32.24 -45.59 40.07
CA GLU A 50 31.72 -44.30 40.53
C GLU A 50 32.86 -43.26 40.67
N THR A 51 32.57 -41.98 40.39
CA THR A 51 32.73 -40.87 41.36
C THR A 51 32.23 -39.55 40.76
N VAL A 52 31.40 -38.87 41.55
CA VAL A 52 30.80 -37.53 41.35
C VAL A 52 31.81 -36.50 41.89
N PRO A 53 31.99 -35.31 41.27
CA PRO A 53 31.18 -34.16 41.67
C PRO A 53 30.61 -33.32 40.52
N MET A 54 29.40 -32.83 40.77
CA MET A 54 28.78 -31.68 40.12
C MET A 54 29.77 -30.51 39.99
N ALA A 55 29.92 -30.00 38.78
CA ALA A 55 30.24 -28.60 38.53
C ALA A 55 29.09 -28.01 37.71
N GLN A 56 28.52 -26.92 38.22
CA GLN A 56 27.47 -26.14 37.57
C GLN A 56 27.99 -25.61 36.23
N ASP A 57 27.48 -26.11 35.10
CA ASP A 57 27.77 -25.52 33.80
C ASP A 57 26.72 -24.45 33.50
N GLN A 58 27.19 -23.20 33.51
CA GLN A 58 26.38 -22.00 33.29
C GLN A 58 25.92 -21.98 31.83
N GLY A 59 24.61 -21.78 31.62
CA GLY A 59 24.01 -21.72 30.30
C GLY A 59 24.70 -20.74 29.35
N LEU A 60 25.06 -21.23 28.17
CA LEU A 60 25.54 -20.41 27.06
C LEU A 60 24.39 -19.54 26.52
N ARG A 61 24.33 -18.29 27.00
CA ARG A 61 23.55 -17.20 26.41
C ARG A 61 23.99 -16.94 24.97
N THR A 62 23.04 -16.81 24.06
CA THR A 62 23.24 -16.42 22.65
C THR A 62 23.74 -14.97 22.56
N ARG A 63 24.47 -14.65 21.48
CA ARG A 63 25.10 -13.33 21.27
C ARG A 63 24.08 -12.18 21.10
N GLN A 64 22.80 -12.49 20.92
CA GLN A 64 21.67 -11.55 20.93
C GLN A 64 21.41 -10.95 22.32
N GLU A 65 21.73 -11.66 23.40
CA GLU A 65 21.62 -11.12 24.77
C GLU A 65 22.88 -10.35 25.20
N ARG A 66 24.05 -10.61 24.58
CA ARG A 66 25.29 -9.86 24.87
C ARG A 66 25.38 -8.50 24.18
N PHE A 67 24.52 -8.23 23.20
CA PHE A 67 24.46 -6.93 22.52
C PHE A 67 23.61 -5.90 23.27
N LEU A 68 22.68 -6.35 24.13
CA LEU A 68 21.87 -5.47 24.96
C LEU A 68 22.63 -4.96 26.21
N ASP A 69 23.68 -5.66 26.64
CA ASP A 69 24.52 -5.25 27.79
C ASP A 69 25.77 -4.44 27.41
N ASN A 70 26.14 -4.34 26.12
CA ASN A 70 27.37 -3.68 25.67
C ASN A 70 27.17 -2.35 24.91
N ILE A 71 26.01 -1.72 25.05
CA ILE A 71 25.90 -0.27 24.80
C ILE A 71 26.52 0.44 26.00
N HIS A 72 27.85 0.42 26.08
CA HIS A 72 28.54 1.27 27.05
C HIS A 72 28.22 2.73 26.66
N PRO A 73 27.66 3.57 27.55
CA PRO A 73 27.04 4.83 27.14
C PRO A 73 28.05 5.96 26.86
N ALA A 74 29.28 5.64 26.47
CA ALA A 74 30.38 6.61 26.34
C ALA A 74 30.60 7.11 24.90
N ALA A 75 30.26 6.33 23.87
CA ALA A 75 30.40 6.76 22.47
C ALA A 75 29.22 7.66 22.02
N ALA A 76 27.99 7.36 22.46
CA ALA A 76 26.83 8.23 22.28
C ALA A 76 26.90 9.53 23.11
N ARG A 77 27.74 9.58 24.15
CA ARG A 77 27.94 10.78 24.98
C ARG A 77 28.94 11.80 24.40
N ARG A 78 29.75 11.45 23.39
CA ARG A 78 30.76 12.38 22.84
C ARG A 78 30.33 13.15 21.59
N LEU A 79 29.20 12.83 20.97
CA LEU A 79 28.60 13.61 19.87
C LEU A 79 27.44 14.52 20.32
N TRP A 80 26.99 14.41 21.57
CA TRP A 80 25.89 15.20 22.13
C TRP A 80 26.20 15.72 23.54
N SER A 81 26.96 16.80 23.60
CA SER A 81 26.98 17.70 24.75
C SER A 81 26.41 19.08 24.38
N SER A 82 25.51 19.54 25.26
CA SER A 82 24.98 20.89 25.47
C SER A 82 24.16 21.57 24.36
N GLY A 83 22.91 21.10 24.20
CA GLY A 83 21.73 21.98 24.25
C GLY A 83 20.85 21.46 25.40
N LYS A 84 20.38 22.30 26.32
CA LYS A 84 19.57 21.85 27.47
C LYS A 84 18.17 21.41 26.99
N MET A 85 18.02 20.18 26.49
CA MET A 85 16.70 19.54 26.39
C MET A 85 16.10 19.47 27.79
N ASN A 86 14.86 19.92 27.94
CA ASN A 86 14.15 19.84 29.22
C ASN A 86 13.91 18.37 29.59
N ASP A 87 13.61 18.08 30.85
CA ASP A 87 13.46 16.70 31.34
C ASP A 87 12.26 15.98 30.69
N GLN A 88 11.21 16.72 30.31
CA GLN A 88 9.98 16.18 29.74
C GLN A 88 10.17 15.66 28.32
N ASP A 89 10.86 16.42 27.47
CA ASP A 89 11.19 16.04 26.09
C ASP A 89 12.05 14.77 26.08
N LYS A 90 12.94 14.61 27.08
CA LYS A 90 13.72 13.37 27.24
C LYS A 90 12.86 12.17 27.60
N ARG A 91 11.89 12.34 28.50
CA ARG A 91 10.93 11.28 28.85
C ARG A 91 10.08 10.90 27.66
N LEU A 92 9.58 11.89 26.92
CA LEU A 92 8.80 11.68 25.71
C LEU A 92 9.60 10.88 24.67
N GLN A 93 10.83 11.31 24.38
CA GLN A 93 11.75 10.59 23.49
C GLN A 93 12.01 9.15 23.97
N HIS A 94 12.25 8.94 25.26
CA HIS A 94 12.48 7.62 25.82
C HIS A 94 11.25 6.72 25.68
N ALA A 95 10.06 7.23 26.01
CA ALA A 95 8.79 6.52 25.90
C ALA A 95 8.48 6.15 24.44
N THR A 96 8.71 7.06 23.49
CA THR A 96 8.54 6.81 22.06
C THR A 96 9.46 5.69 21.58
N ARG A 97 10.74 5.72 21.95
CA ARG A 97 11.71 4.65 21.61
C ARG A 97 11.33 3.31 22.23
N ALA A 98 10.86 3.30 23.47
CA ALA A 98 10.39 2.08 24.13
C ALA A 98 9.20 1.44 23.40
N LYS A 99 8.24 2.27 22.92
CA LYS A 99 7.10 1.81 22.12
C LYS A 99 7.53 1.24 20.76
N LEU A 100 8.42 1.94 20.05
CA LEU A 100 9.00 1.45 18.78
C LEU A 100 9.73 0.12 18.97
N ALA A 101 10.57 0.02 20.00
CA ALA A 101 11.29 -1.21 20.35
C ALA A 101 10.32 -2.36 20.66
N LYS A 102 9.29 -2.10 21.49
CA LYS A 102 8.25 -3.09 21.81
C LYS A 102 7.54 -3.58 20.55
N PHE A 103 7.13 -2.69 19.65
CA PHE A 103 6.52 -3.07 18.38
C PHE A 103 7.44 -3.94 17.52
N ASN A 104 8.73 -3.56 17.41
CA ASN A 104 9.71 -4.34 16.66
C ASN A 104 9.90 -5.76 17.22
N THR A 105 9.75 -5.97 18.54
CA THR A 105 9.77 -7.33 19.10
C THR A 105 8.61 -8.22 18.66
N LEU A 106 7.50 -7.64 18.17
CA LEU A 106 6.28 -8.35 17.76
C LEU A 106 6.25 -8.67 16.25
N ARG A 107 7.05 -7.98 15.43
CA ARG A 107 7.08 -8.20 13.97
C ARG A 107 7.38 -9.67 13.63
N GLY A 108 6.60 -10.25 12.72
CA GLY A 108 6.78 -11.64 12.29
C GLY A 108 6.49 -12.70 13.35
N LYS A 109 5.95 -12.33 14.52
CA LYS A 109 5.58 -13.25 15.59
C LYS A 109 4.08 -13.32 15.76
N GLU A 110 3.59 -14.50 16.11
CA GLU A 110 2.19 -14.70 16.44
C GLU A 110 1.85 -14.04 17.78
N VAL A 111 0.89 -13.12 17.78
CA VAL A 111 0.41 -12.45 18.99
C VAL A 111 -0.77 -13.19 19.60
N ARG A 112 -0.78 -13.31 20.93
CA ARG A 112 -1.89 -13.92 21.66
C ARG A 112 -3.07 -12.93 21.75
N PRO A 113 -4.32 -13.40 21.78
CA PRO A 113 -5.47 -12.57 22.14
C PRO A 113 -5.20 -11.92 23.49
N GLY A 114 -5.33 -10.60 23.60
CA GLY A 114 -4.83 -9.91 24.80
C GLY A 114 -3.62 -9.03 24.59
N GLY A 115 -2.64 -9.56 23.85
CA GLY A 115 -1.28 -9.02 23.79
C GLY A 115 -1.08 -7.89 22.78
N PHE A 116 -1.98 -7.80 21.79
CA PHE A 116 -1.98 -6.78 20.75
C PHE A 116 -3.42 -6.61 20.20
N TRP A 117 -3.59 -5.88 19.10
CA TRP A 117 -4.88 -5.70 18.42
C TRP A 117 -5.43 -7.01 17.87
N ASP A 118 -6.74 -7.26 18.02
CA ASP A 118 -7.40 -8.44 17.46
C ASP A 118 -7.73 -8.23 15.97
N VAL A 119 -8.09 -6.99 15.62
CA VAL A 119 -8.40 -6.55 14.25
C VAL A 119 -7.82 -5.15 14.04
N VAL A 120 -7.13 -4.96 12.92
CA VAL A 120 -6.69 -3.64 12.43
C VAL A 120 -7.43 -3.38 11.12
N VAL A 121 -8.14 -2.26 11.04
CA VAL A 121 -8.95 -1.89 9.89
C VAL A 121 -8.41 -0.63 9.26
N LEU A 122 -8.21 -0.66 7.93
CA LEU A 122 -7.88 0.51 7.13
C LEU A 122 -9.08 0.90 6.27
N THR A 123 -9.44 2.18 6.26
CA THR A 123 -10.46 2.69 5.30
C THR A 123 -9.82 3.01 3.95
N ALA A 124 -10.50 2.74 2.85
CA ALA A 124 -10.11 3.16 1.51
C ALA A 124 -11.22 4.02 0.88
N ALA A 125 -10.85 4.96 0.01
CA ALA A 125 -11.77 5.88 -0.65
C ALA A 125 -12.66 5.20 -1.69
N ASP A 126 -12.19 4.12 -2.29
CA ASP A 126 -12.91 3.32 -3.27
C ASP A 126 -12.35 1.90 -3.34
N GLU A 127 -13.01 1.03 -4.13
CA GLU A 127 -12.61 -0.37 -4.29
C GLU A 127 -11.23 -0.52 -4.92
N SER A 128 -10.78 0.43 -5.74
CA SER A 128 -9.45 0.37 -6.35
C SER A 128 -8.36 0.63 -5.32
N GLN A 129 -8.55 1.63 -4.46
CA GLN A 129 -7.63 1.90 -3.36
C GLN A 129 -7.65 0.76 -2.33
N LYS A 130 -8.82 0.16 -2.07
CA LYS A 130 -8.93 -1.00 -1.18
C LYS A 130 -8.04 -2.15 -1.65
N VAL A 131 -8.14 -2.55 -2.92
CA VAL A 131 -7.32 -3.64 -3.48
C VAL A 131 -5.82 -3.34 -3.34
N ALA A 132 -5.39 -2.10 -3.60
CA ALA A 132 -3.99 -1.71 -3.44
C ALA A 132 -3.53 -1.80 -1.97
N TYR A 133 -4.36 -1.35 -1.03
CA TYR A 133 -4.06 -1.40 0.40
C TYR A 133 -4.05 -2.84 0.95
N GLU A 134 -4.97 -3.70 0.49
CA GLU A 134 -4.99 -5.13 0.85
C GLU A 134 -3.70 -5.82 0.40
N LEU A 135 -3.23 -5.53 -0.81
CA LEU A 135 -1.99 -6.11 -1.31
C LEU A 135 -0.79 -5.61 -0.51
N GLU A 136 -0.65 -4.30 -0.31
CA GLU A 136 0.48 -3.73 0.45
C GLU A 136 0.54 -4.34 1.86
N VAL A 137 -0.60 -4.45 2.54
CA VAL A 137 -0.69 -5.09 3.86
C VAL A 137 -0.32 -6.57 3.79
N SER A 138 -0.83 -7.32 2.80
CA SER A 138 -0.55 -8.74 2.63
C SER A 138 0.94 -8.99 2.38
N GLU A 139 1.57 -8.16 1.54
CA GLU A 139 2.99 -8.23 1.29
C GLU A 139 3.80 -7.94 2.55
N LYS A 140 3.43 -6.91 3.32
CA LYS A 140 4.07 -6.60 4.61
C LYS A 140 3.96 -7.74 5.61
N VAL A 141 2.80 -8.40 5.70
CA VAL A 141 2.65 -9.61 6.52
C VAL A 141 3.57 -10.73 6.01
N SER A 142 3.64 -10.94 4.69
CA SER A 142 4.50 -11.98 4.09
C SER A 142 6.00 -11.72 4.32
N ARG A 143 6.42 -10.44 4.30
CA ARG A 143 7.78 -9.98 4.61
C ARG A 143 8.08 -9.95 6.11
N LYS A 144 7.12 -10.36 6.95
CA LYS A 144 7.22 -10.36 8.43
C LYS A 144 7.42 -8.96 9.01
N GLU A 145 6.97 -7.92 8.31
CA GLU A 145 7.00 -6.55 8.80
C GLU A 145 5.88 -6.31 9.81
N LEU A 146 4.77 -7.03 9.75
CA LEU A 146 3.66 -6.87 10.69
C LEU A 146 3.57 -8.06 11.67
N PRO A 147 2.99 -7.87 12.88
CA PRO A 147 2.67 -8.98 13.78
C PRO A 147 1.73 -10.01 13.13
N LEU A 148 2.00 -11.29 13.38
CA LEU A 148 1.18 -12.40 12.85
C LEU A 148 0.02 -12.73 13.81
N GLY A 149 -1.07 -13.30 13.30
CA GLY A 149 -2.26 -13.64 14.09
C GLY A 149 -3.25 -12.47 14.30
N VAL A 150 -2.89 -11.27 13.83
CA VAL A 150 -3.79 -10.11 13.75
C VAL A 150 -4.58 -10.19 12.44
N ARG A 151 -5.87 -9.81 12.48
CA ARG A 151 -6.69 -9.68 11.26
C ARG A 151 -6.53 -8.27 10.71
N TYR A 152 -5.92 -8.14 9.54
CA TYR A 152 -5.81 -6.86 8.84
C TYR A 152 -6.90 -6.79 7.77
N GLU A 153 -7.83 -5.87 7.94
CA GLU A 153 -8.98 -5.69 7.06
C GLU A 153 -8.89 -4.34 6.36
N VAL A 154 -9.32 -4.27 5.10
CA VAL A 154 -9.44 -3.01 4.37
C VAL A 154 -10.85 -2.87 3.85
N PHE A 155 -11.50 -1.75 4.14
CA PHE A 155 -12.86 -1.47 3.69
C PHE A 155 -12.91 -0.19 2.87
N SER A 156 -13.43 -0.31 1.65
CA SER A 156 -13.74 0.81 0.77
C SER A 156 -15.00 1.53 1.23
N ASP A 157 -15.01 2.85 1.07
CA ASP A 157 -16.23 3.64 1.15
C ASP A 157 -17.21 3.19 0.04
N PRO A 158 -18.53 3.19 0.30
CA PRO A 158 -19.53 2.81 -0.68
C PRO A 158 -19.53 3.78 -1.87
N PRO A 159 -19.87 3.30 -3.10
CA PRO A 159 -19.92 4.15 -4.27
C PRO A 159 -20.98 5.24 -4.11
N GLY A 160 -20.66 6.47 -4.50
CA GLY A 160 -21.60 7.59 -4.47
C GLY A 160 -20.99 8.88 -3.94
N ALA A 161 -21.75 9.62 -3.14
CA ALA A 161 -21.30 10.85 -2.52
C ALA A 161 -20.22 10.57 -1.46
N LYS A 162 -19.33 11.55 -1.24
CA LYS A 162 -18.33 11.47 -0.18
C LYS A 162 -19.01 11.46 1.19
N ILE A 163 -18.75 10.43 1.99
CA ILE A 163 -19.43 10.22 3.28
C ILE A 163 -18.66 10.70 4.51
N GLY A 164 -17.39 11.12 4.35
CA GLY A 164 -16.55 11.61 5.46
C GLY A 164 -16.09 10.51 6.43
N ASN A 165 -15.17 10.85 7.32
CA ASN A 165 -14.60 9.89 8.28
C ASN A 165 -15.64 9.31 9.25
N GLY A 166 -16.65 10.09 9.66
CA GLY A 166 -17.78 9.61 10.45
C GLY A 166 -18.63 8.61 9.67
N GLY A 167 -18.90 8.90 8.39
CA GLY A 167 -19.58 7.97 7.50
C GLY A 167 -18.81 6.67 7.30
N SER A 168 -17.50 6.76 7.03
CA SER A 168 -16.62 5.60 6.90
C SER A 168 -16.61 4.78 8.19
N THR A 169 -16.58 5.41 9.37
CA THR A 169 -16.68 4.71 10.67
C THR A 169 -17.95 3.86 10.76
N LEU A 170 -19.11 4.43 10.40
CA LEU A 170 -20.38 3.71 10.42
C LEU A 170 -20.37 2.51 9.46
N TYR A 171 -19.83 2.70 8.26
CA TYR A 171 -19.75 1.64 7.26
C TYR A 171 -18.81 0.51 7.69
N VAL A 172 -17.64 0.84 8.27
CA VAL A 172 -16.73 -0.14 8.85
C VAL A 172 -17.41 -0.96 9.94
N LEU A 173 -18.12 -0.31 10.87
CA LEU A 173 -18.85 -1.01 11.92
C LEU A 173 -19.85 -2.01 11.31
N GLN A 174 -20.56 -1.63 10.25
CA GLN A 174 -21.52 -2.50 9.57
C GLN A 174 -20.83 -3.71 8.94
N ARG A 175 -19.67 -3.52 8.31
CA ARG A 175 -18.89 -4.60 7.70
C ARG A 175 -18.34 -5.55 8.75
N LEU A 176 -17.79 -5.02 9.84
CA LEU A 176 -17.31 -5.82 10.98
C LEU A 176 -18.44 -6.63 11.62
N ASP A 177 -19.61 -6.03 11.84
CA ASP A 177 -20.79 -6.72 12.38
C ASP A 177 -21.25 -7.85 11.44
N SER A 178 -21.26 -7.59 10.14
CA SER A 178 -21.62 -8.60 9.12
C SER A 178 -20.63 -9.77 9.06
N MET A 179 -19.33 -9.50 9.26
CA MET A 179 -18.27 -10.51 9.18
C MET A 179 -18.14 -11.34 10.46
N TYR A 180 -18.25 -10.68 11.62
CA TYR A 180 -17.90 -11.28 12.92
C TYR A 180 -19.11 -11.52 13.83
N GLY A 181 -20.24 -10.86 13.58
CA GLY A 181 -21.45 -10.95 14.39
C GLY A 181 -21.16 -10.82 15.88
N ASN A 182 -21.65 -11.80 16.66
CA ASN A 182 -21.46 -11.83 18.12
C ASN A 182 -20.00 -11.89 18.58
N ALA A 183 -19.05 -12.31 17.73
CA ALA A 183 -17.63 -12.33 18.09
C ALA A 183 -17.03 -10.91 18.18
N LEU A 184 -17.61 -9.93 17.49
CA LEU A 184 -17.15 -8.54 17.48
C LEU A 184 -17.12 -7.94 18.90
N GLY A 185 -18.05 -8.34 19.78
CA GLY A 185 -18.10 -7.91 21.18
C GLY A 185 -16.93 -8.39 22.05
N LYS A 186 -16.03 -9.21 21.51
CA LYS A 186 -14.81 -9.66 22.18
C LYS A 186 -13.53 -9.04 21.62
N PHE A 187 -13.62 -8.29 20.52
CA PHE A 187 -12.45 -7.77 19.83
C PHE A 187 -12.08 -6.35 20.25
N ARG A 188 -10.78 -6.09 20.27
CA ARG A 188 -10.19 -4.75 20.28
C ARG A 188 -9.78 -4.40 18.88
N VAL A 189 -10.48 -3.43 18.33
CA VAL A 189 -10.33 -3.02 16.94
C VAL A 189 -9.57 -1.70 16.90
N LEU A 190 -8.51 -1.63 16.10
CA LEU A 190 -7.92 -0.36 15.69
C LEU A 190 -8.46 0.00 14.31
N LEU A 191 -9.26 1.06 14.21
CA LEU A 191 -9.74 1.62 12.97
C LEU A 191 -8.87 2.83 12.59
N ILE A 192 -8.21 2.75 11.45
CA ILE A 192 -7.39 3.82 10.91
C ILE A 192 -8.08 4.40 9.68
N HIS A 193 -8.46 5.68 9.78
CA HIS A 193 -8.87 6.46 8.63
C HIS A 193 -7.66 6.77 7.76
N ALA A 194 -7.36 5.90 6.80
CA ALA A 194 -6.28 6.14 5.85
C ALA A 194 -6.61 7.27 4.85
N GLY A 195 -7.87 7.72 4.81
CA GLY A 195 -8.31 8.94 4.14
C GLY A 195 -8.38 8.84 2.60
N GLY A 196 -9.12 9.77 2.00
CA GLY A 196 -9.19 9.92 0.54
C GLY A 196 -8.05 10.76 -0.05
N PHE A 197 -8.11 11.02 -1.36
CA PHE A 197 -7.12 11.84 -2.06
C PHE A 197 -7.04 13.26 -1.47
N SER A 198 -5.90 13.59 -0.88
CA SER A 198 -5.59 14.91 -0.34
C SER A 198 -5.04 15.83 -1.42
N GLN A 199 -5.85 16.81 -1.81
CA GLN A 199 -5.40 17.90 -2.70
C GLN A 199 -4.36 18.82 -2.04
N ARG A 200 -4.16 18.71 -0.72
CA ARG A 200 -3.14 19.47 0.02
C ARG A 200 -1.81 18.75 0.11
N LEU A 201 -1.79 17.43 -0.06
CA LEU A 201 -0.60 16.57 0.00
C LEU A 201 -0.65 15.54 -1.15
N PRO A 202 -0.27 15.94 -2.38
CA PRO A 202 -0.50 15.13 -3.57
C PRO A 202 0.32 13.83 -3.61
N ASN A 203 1.54 13.80 -3.10
CA ASN A 203 2.34 12.56 -3.01
C ASN A 203 1.66 11.51 -2.12
N ALA A 204 1.12 11.90 -0.96
CA ALA A 204 0.39 10.98 -0.10
C ALA A 204 -0.90 10.47 -0.76
N SER A 205 -1.49 11.24 -1.69
CA SER A 205 -2.61 10.77 -2.52
C SER A 205 -2.17 9.73 -3.54
N ALA A 206 -0.97 9.85 -4.07
CA ALA A 206 -0.41 8.91 -5.03
C ALA A 206 0.09 7.61 -4.36
N LEU A 207 0.73 7.71 -3.19
CA LEU A 207 1.29 6.57 -2.47
C LEU A 207 0.28 5.88 -1.53
N GLY A 208 -0.74 6.62 -1.09
CA GLY A 208 -1.63 6.23 0.00
C GLY A 208 -1.11 6.76 1.33
N LYS A 209 -1.89 7.62 2.02
CA LYS A 209 -1.42 8.35 3.21
C LYS A 209 -0.85 7.43 4.29
N ILE A 210 -1.52 6.30 4.54
CA ILE A 210 -1.12 5.32 5.55
C ILE A 210 0.19 4.59 5.22
N PHE A 211 0.62 4.63 3.95
CA PHE A 211 1.87 4.04 3.47
C PHE A 211 2.95 5.11 3.18
N THR A 212 2.74 6.35 3.62
CA THR A 212 3.78 7.38 3.55
C THR A 212 4.99 6.93 4.38
N ALA A 213 6.17 6.92 3.77
CA ALA A 213 7.42 6.54 4.44
C ALA A 213 7.80 7.58 5.49
N LEU A 214 8.46 7.12 6.55
CA LEU A 214 9.01 7.96 7.60
C LEU A 214 10.52 7.73 7.69
N PRO A 215 11.33 8.77 7.92
CA PRO A 215 12.78 8.65 8.00
C PRO A 215 13.20 8.11 9.37
N LEU A 216 12.71 6.92 9.71
CA LEU A 216 13.03 6.15 10.91
C LEU A 216 14.02 5.03 10.55
N CYS A 217 14.90 4.68 11.49
CA CYS A 217 15.87 3.58 11.33
C CYS A 217 15.19 2.21 11.11
N GLU A 218 15.99 1.17 10.89
CA GLU A 218 15.51 -0.16 10.53
C GLU A 218 14.61 -0.87 11.56
N PRO A 219 13.60 -1.63 11.07
CA PRO A 219 13.16 -1.76 9.66
C PRO A 219 12.32 -0.56 9.18
N LEU A 220 12.01 -0.47 7.87
CA LEU A 220 11.24 0.65 7.32
C LEU A 220 9.94 0.86 8.09
N TYR A 221 9.72 2.11 8.50
CA TYR A 221 8.43 2.57 9.00
C TYR A 221 7.72 3.35 7.93
N GLN A 222 6.50 2.95 7.65
CA GLN A 222 5.49 3.85 7.11
C GLN A 222 4.55 4.25 8.25
N MET A 223 3.58 5.10 7.92
CA MET A 223 2.62 5.58 8.89
C MET A 223 1.83 4.43 9.57
N LEU A 224 1.57 3.34 8.85
CA LEU A 224 0.92 2.14 9.40
C LEU A 224 1.67 1.59 10.61
N GLU A 225 2.96 1.30 10.46
CA GLU A 225 3.81 0.75 11.51
C GLU A 225 3.97 1.75 12.65
N LEU A 226 4.06 3.04 12.35
CA LEU A 226 4.14 4.07 13.38
C LEU A 226 2.87 4.09 14.23
N LYS A 227 1.68 4.05 13.61
CA LYS A 227 0.40 4.02 14.33
C LYS A 227 0.28 2.77 15.20
N LEU A 228 0.63 1.61 14.65
CA LEU A 228 0.64 0.36 15.41
C LEU A 228 1.62 0.40 16.59
N ALA A 229 2.78 1.03 16.42
CA ALA A 229 3.77 1.19 17.48
C ALA A 229 3.33 2.19 18.54
N MET A 230 2.76 3.33 18.17
CA MET A 230 2.34 4.37 19.11
C MET A 230 1.17 3.92 20.00
N TYR A 231 0.41 2.90 19.61
CA TYR A 231 -0.68 2.35 20.43
C TYR A 231 -0.44 0.90 20.89
N VAL A 232 0.81 0.45 20.92
CA VAL A 232 1.21 -0.94 21.25
C VAL A 232 0.88 -1.36 22.71
N ASP A 233 0.63 -0.42 23.60
CA ASP A 233 0.34 -0.62 25.01
C ASP A 233 -1.16 -0.67 25.33
N PHE A 234 -2.01 -0.10 24.47
CA PHE A 234 -3.46 0.02 24.73
C PHE A 234 -4.19 -1.32 24.85
N PRO A 235 -4.00 -2.32 23.95
CA PRO A 235 -4.81 -3.54 23.96
C PRO A 235 -4.76 -4.31 25.29
N SER A 236 -3.65 -4.20 26.03
CA SER A 236 -3.46 -4.90 27.31
C SER A 236 -4.39 -4.43 28.44
N GLN A 237 -4.86 -3.17 28.37
CA GLN A 237 -5.70 -2.52 29.40
C GLN A 237 -6.99 -1.94 28.80
N MET A 238 -7.39 -2.44 27.63
CA MET A 238 -8.55 -1.98 26.86
C MET A 238 -9.67 -3.02 26.89
N ARG A 239 -10.91 -2.59 27.15
CA ARG A 239 -12.10 -3.43 26.95
C ARG A 239 -12.39 -3.59 25.45
N PRO A 240 -13.09 -4.66 25.03
CA PRO A 240 -13.54 -4.80 23.65
C PRO A 240 -14.31 -3.57 23.16
N GLY A 241 -13.96 -3.11 21.96
CA GLY A 241 -14.44 -1.87 21.38
C GLY A 241 -13.52 -1.41 20.25
N VAL A 242 -13.73 -0.18 19.78
CA VAL A 242 -13.08 0.36 18.58
C VAL A 242 -12.33 1.64 18.93
N LEU A 243 -11.01 1.65 18.75
CA LEU A 243 -10.21 2.87 18.77
C LEU A 243 -10.11 3.41 17.33
N VAL A 244 -10.41 4.69 17.15
CA VAL A 244 -10.45 5.36 15.84
C VAL A 244 -9.36 6.43 15.77
N THR A 245 -8.48 6.34 14.77
CA THR A 245 -7.37 7.27 14.52
C THR A 245 -7.30 7.65 13.03
N CYS A 246 -6.49 8.65 12.69
CA CYS A 246 -6.25 9.11 11.32
C CYS A 246 -4.83 8.72 10.86
N ALA A 247 -4.58 8.84 9.56
CA ALA A 247 -3.26 8.57 8.96
C ALA A 247 -2.42 9.83 8.69
N ASP A 248 -2.97 11.02 8.95
CA ASP A 248 -2.30 12.30 8.69
C ASP A 248 -1.86 13.02 9.97
N ASP A 249 -1.81 12.30 11.10
CA ASP A 249 -1.30 12.78 12.36
C ASP A 249 -0.31 11.82 13.02
N ILE A 250 0.56 12.36 13.86
CA ILE A 250 1.49 11.62 14.71
C ILE A 250 1.30 12.07 16.15
N GLU A 251 1.01 11.10 17.02
CA GLU A 251 0.90 11.32 18.45
C GLU A 251 2.05 10.64 19.18
N VAL A 252 2.74 11.42 19.99
CA VAL A 252 3.75 10.92 20.92
C VAL A 252 3.34 11.27 22.34
N TYR A 253 3.51 10.33 23.25
CA TYR A 253 3.14 10.53 24.65
C TYR A 253 4.01 9.69 25.59
N SER A 254 4.28 10.27 26.76
CA SER A 254 4.94 9.63 27.89
C SER A 254 3.92 9.23 28.94
N ILE A 255 4.17 8.08 29.57
CA ILE A 255 3.41 7.57 30.70
C ILE A 255 4.43 7.03 31.70
N SER A 256 4.21 7.27 32.99
CA SER A 256 5.00 6.65 34.07
C SER A 256 4.92 5.12 34.00
N GLU A 257 6.00 4.43 34.34
CA GLU A 257 6.03 2.96 34.38
C GLU A 257 4.99 2.35 35.34
N GLU A 258 4.52 3.13 36.32
CA GLU A 258 3.49 2.73 37.28
C GLU A 258 2.05 2.95 36.78
N GLU A 259 1.88 3.71 35.69
CA GLU A 259 0.58 4.09 35.13
C GLU A 259 0.29 3.35 33.80
N SER A 260 -0.99 3.25 33.44
CA SER A 260 -1.42 2.65 32.16
C SER A 260 -2.67 3.35 31.63
N VAL A 261 -2.81 3.42 30.30
CA VAL A 261 -4.02 3.93 29.64
C VAL A 261 -5.11 2.86 29.71
N ARG A 262 -6.24 3.19 30.32
CA ARG A 262 -7.34 2.25 30.56
C ARG A 262 -8.61 2.72 29.86
N PHE A 263 -9.15 1.88 28.99
CA PHE A 263 -10.41 2.12 28.28
C PHE A 263 -11.53 1.30 28.91
N GLU A 264 -11.98 1.71 30.10
CA GLU A 264 -12.96 0.96 30.90
C GLU A 264 -14.35 1.60 30.96
N LYS A 265 -14.45 2.90 30.72
CA LYS A 265 -15.69 3.66 30.85
C LYS A 265 -16.62 3.44 29.64
N PRO A 266 -17.95 3.41 29.84
CA PRO A 266 -18.91 3.33 28.75
C PRO A 266 -18.99 4.66 28.00
N GLY A 267 -19.49 4.61 26.76
CA GLY A 267 -19.62 5.74 25.86
C GLY A 267 -18.38 5.94 24.99
N PHE A 268 -18.05 7.20 24.75
CA PHE A 268 -16.85 7.60 24.05
C PHE A 268 -15.74 7.90 25.06
N THR A 269 -14.50 7.59 24.71
CA THR A 269 -13.31 8.01 25.46
C THR A 269 -12.30 8.63 24.50
N ALA A 270 -12.10 9.94 24.55
CA ALA A 270 -11.14 10.64 23.71
C ALA A 270 -9.76 10.77 24.39
N LEU A 271 -8.69 10.77 23.60
CA LEU A 271 -7.38 11.22 24.06
C LEU A 271 -7.27 12.73 23.81
N ALA A 272 -6.70 13.44 24.78
CA ALA A 272 -6.53 14.87 24.68
C ALA A 272 -5.12 15.33 25.01
N HIS A 273 -4.63 16.26 24.21
CA HIS A 273 -3.26 16.77 24.25
C HIS A 273 -3.25 18.26 24.62
N PRO A 274 -2.35 18.71 25.50
CA PRO A 274 -2.21 20.12 25.79
C PRO A 274 -1.61 20.83 24.57
N SER A 275 -2.33 21.82 24.06
CA SER A 275 -1.98 22.53 22.82
C SER A 275 -2.12 24.06 22.98
N PRO A 276 -1.31 24.85 22.24
CA PRO A 276 -1.52 26.29 22.14
C PRO A 276 -2.91 26.65 21.63
N LEU A 277 -3.39 27.84 22.02
CA LEU A 277 -4.70 28.35 21.57
C LEU A 277 -4.82 28.46 20.05
N SER A 278 -3.70 28.68 19.34
CA SER A 278 -3.66 28.71 17.88
C SER A 278 -3.95 27.35 17.25
N ILE A 279 -3.52 26.24 17.86
CA ILE A 279 -3.87 24.89 17.38
C ILE A 279 -5.35 24.61 17.65
N GLY A 280 -5.89 25.11 18.76
CA GLY A 280 -7.31 24.99 19.09
C GLY A 280 -8.26 25.63 18.07
N THR A 281 -7.80 26.53 17.19
CA THR A 281 -8.66 27.10 16.14
C THR A 281 -8.77 26.19 14.92
N THR A 282 -7.86 25.23 14.76
CA THR A 282 -7.84 24.28 13.64
C THR A 282 -8.26 22.88 14.04
N HIS A 283 -8.32 22.59 15.34
CA HIS A 283 -8.69 21.29 15.93
C HIS A 283 -9.92 21.40 16.84
N GLY A 284 -10.45 20.26 17.27
CA GLY A 284 -11.45 20.19 18.30
C GLY A 284 -10.89 20.52 19.68
N VAL A 285 -11.71 21.12 20.54
CA VAL A 285 -11.32 21.53 21.89
C VAL A 285 -12.30 20.99 22.91
N PHE A 286 -11.79 20.37 23.96
CA PHE A 286 -12.61 19.85 25.07
C PHE A 286 -12.88 20.91 26.13
N VAL A 287 -14.15 21.05 26.52
CA VAL A 287 -14.56 21.75 27.74
C VAL A 287 -14.69 20.71 28.84
N LEU A 288 -13.83 20.80 29.84
CA LEU A 288 -13.69 19.80 30.90
C LEU A 288 -14.42 20.22 32.17
N GLU A 289 -14.80 19.27 33.03
CA GLU A 289 -15.27 19.57 34.39
C GLU A 289 -14.13 20.20 35.23
N SER A 290 -14.46 21.19 36.05
CA SER A 290 -13.46 21.84 36.92
C SER A 290 -12.97 20.86 37.98
N ASN A 291 -11.68 20.49 37.97
CA ASN A 291 -11.11 19.64 39.01
C ASN A 291 -10.30 20.47 40.01
N ASP A 292 -10.79 20.54 41.25
CA ASP A 292 -10.20 21.29 42.35
C ASP A 292 -9.18 20.41 43.11
N LYS A 293 -8.15 19.86 42.43
CA LYS A 293 -7.16 18.96 43.05
C LYS A 293 -5.71 19.21 42.62
N ASN A 294 -4.84 19.19 43.63
CA ASN A 294 -3.51 19.83 43.70
C ASN A 294 -2.31 18.98 43.23
N ALA A 295 -2.42 18.16 42.18
CA ALA A 295 -1.25 17.44 41.65
C ALA A 295 -1.35 17.21 40.15
N CYS A 296 -0.37 17.70 39.37
CA CYS A 296 -0.33 17.45 37.94
C CYS A 296 0.24 16.06 37.65
N LYS A 297 -0.62 15.10 37.32
CA LYS A 297 -0.25 13.74 36.89
C LYS A 297 0.14 13.73 35.40
N GLU A 298 0.87 12.71 34.96
CA GLU A 298 1.12 12.53 33.51
C GLU A 298 -0.17 12.11 32.78
N ILE A 299 -1.02 11.30 33.43
CA ILE A 299 -2.36 10.93 32.94
C ILE A 299 -3.46 11.36 33.92
N GLU A 300 -4.54 11.92 33.39
CA GLU A 300 -5.76 12.21 34.15
C GLU A 300 -7.03 11.75 33.41
N TYR A 301 -8.02 11.24 34.14
CA TYR A 301 -9.30 10.79 33.60
C TYR A 301 -10.41 11.73 34.03
N ILE A 302 -11.07 12.38 33.07
CA ILE A 302 -12.07 13.41 33.34
C ILE A 302 -13.30 13.26 32.43
N SER A 303 -14.43 13.79 32.88
CA SER A 303 -15.64 13.89 32.04
C SER A 303 -15.60 15.17 31.22
N CYS A 304 -15.98 15.08 29.94
CA CYS A 304 -16.15 16.24 29.09
C CYS A 304 -17.56 16.80 29.25
N LEU A 305 -17.65 18.10 29.53
CA LEU A 305 -18.90 18.84 29.54
C LEU A 305 -19.44 19.06 28.13
N GLN A 306 -18.56 19.45 27.21
CA GLN A 306 -18.89 19.79 25.84
C GLN A 306 -17.66 19.76 24.95
N PHE A 307 -17.82 19.32 23.70
CA PHE A 307 -16.79 19.42 22.67
C PHE A 307 -17.06 20.61 21.73
N LEU A 308 -16.01 21.35 21.37
CA LEU A 308 -16.07 22.48 20.46
C LEU A 308 -15.29 22.14 19.18
N HIS A 309 -15.94 22.10 18.02
CA HIS A 309 -15.25 21.81 16.77
C HIS A 309 -14.67 23.10 16.15
N LYS A 310 -13.33 23.19 16.06
CA LYS A 310 -12.58 24.31 15.46
C LYS A 310 -13.05 25.70 15.91
N PRO A 311 -13.13 25.96 17.24
CA PRO A 311 -13.65 27.20 17.78
C PRO A 311 -12.72 28.41 17.55
N SER A 312 -13.28 29.62 17.60
CA SER A 312 -12.46 30.82 17.76
C SER A 312 -11.89 30.92 19.18
N ILE A 313 -10.78 31.62 19.36
CA ILE A 313 -10.16 31.84 20.68
C ILE A 313 -11.15 32.51 21.65
N ALA A 314 -11.98 33.44 21.17
CA ALA A 314 -13.04 34.06 21.97
C ALA A 314 -14.03 33.00 22.49
N LYS A 315 -14.51 32.13 21.61
CA LYS A 315 -15.42 31.03 21.99
C LYS A 315 -14.78 30.07 22.97
N MET A 316 -13.48 29.76 22.84
CA MET A 316 -12.77 28.92 23.82
C MET A 316 -12.78 29.54 25.23
N ARG A 317 -12.58 30.87 25.33
CA ARG A 317 -12.60 31.60 26.60
C ARG A 317 -14.01 31.64 27.21
N ASP A 318 -14.99 32.03 26.41
CA ASP A 318 -16.39 32.16 26.86
C ASP A 318 -16.97 30.84 27.36
N MET A 319 -16.57 29.73 26.72
CA MET A 319 -17.05 28.40 27.09
C MET A 319 -16.27 27.75 28.24
N GLY A 320 -15.19 28.38 28.70
CA GLY A 320 -14.35 27.90 29.81
C GLY A 320 -13.38 26.78 29.43
N ALA A 321 -12.98 26.67 28.16
CA ALA A 321 -12.05 25.64 27.69
C ALA A 321 -10.57 25.96 28.01
N VAL A 322 -10.26 27.24 28.21
CA VAL A 322 -8.87 27.70 28.38
C VAL A 322 -8.36 27.34 29.78
N CYS A 323 -7.31 26.54 29.80
CA CYS A 323 -6.63 26.09 31.01
C CYS A 323 -5.44 27.01 31.33
N LYS A 324 -5.09 27.11 32.61
CA LYS A 324 -3.86 27.78 33.08
C LYS A 324 -2.84 26.72 33.47
N LYS A 325 -1.59 26.91 33.07
CA LYS A 325 -0.49 26.03 33.43
C LYS A 325 -0.31 26.03 34.96
N ARG A 326 -0.38 24.83 35.58
CA ARG A 326 -0.10 24.63 37.01
C ARG A 326 0.90 23.48 37.15
N GLY A 327 2.17 23.80 37.40
CA GLY A 327 3.26 22.84 37.57
C GLY A 327 4.05 22.51 36.30
N ASP A 328 5.05 21.64 36.45
CA ASP A 328 6.08 21.32 35.45
C ASP A 328 5.74 20.09 34.59
N CYS A 329 4.46 19.74 34.43
CA CYS A 329 3.99 18.54 33.73
C CYS A 329 3.61 18.79 32.26
N ILE A 330 3.51 20.06 31.84
CA ILE A 330 3.12 20.47 30.48
C ILE A 330 4.27 21.22 29.81
N SER A 331 4.72 20.71 28.66
CA SER A 331 5.90 21.22 27.93
C SER A 331 5.65 22.50 27.11
N LEU A 332 4.51 23.16 27.29
CA LEU A 332 4.18 24.40 26.56
C LEU A 332 4.86 25.62 27.15
N THR A 333 5.25 26.56 26.28
CA THR A 333 5.82 27.87 26.66
C THR A 333 4.78 28.81 27.23
N ASP A 334 3.54 28.71 26.76
CA ASP A 334 2.47 29.64 27.08
C ASP A 334 1.86 29.33 28.46
N ASP A 335 1.49 30.37 29.21
CA ASP A 335 0.83 30.25 30.52
C ASP A 335 -0.60 29.70 30.41
N THR A 336 -1.19 29.78 29.21
CA THR A 336 -2.54 29.30 28.92
C THR A 336 -2.54 28.36 27.73
N PHE A 337 -3.34 27.31 27.81
CA PHE A 337 -3.43 26.28 26.77
C PHE A 337 -4.86 25.71 26.72
N VAL A 338 -5.12 24.86 25.73
CA VAL A 338 -6.37 24.09 25.61
C VAL A 338 -6.05 22.62 25.40
N TYR A 339 -7.02 21.75 25.71
CA TYR A 339 -6.91 20.33 25.38
C TYR A 339 -7.57 20.05 24.03
N THR A 340 -6.78 19.60 23.06
CA THR A 340 -7.22 19.27 21.71
C THR A 340 -7.37 17.78 21.49
N ASP A 341 -8.23 17.40 20.55
CA ASP A 341 -8.47 16.02 20.14
C ASP A 341 -7.39 15.45 19.21
N SER A 342 -7.27 14.12 19.24
CA SER A 342 -6.46 13.33 18.31
C SER A 342 -7.21 12.06 17.91
N THR A 343 -7.48 11.18 18.87
CA THR A 343 -8.13 9.88 18.68
C THR A 343 -9.23 9.66 19.71
N TYR A 344 -10.20 8.80 19.37
CA TYR A 344 -11.28 8.42 20.29
C TYR A 344 -11.56 6.92 20.23
N TYR A 345 -11.95 6.39 21.39
CA TYR A 345 -12.42 5.04 21.61
C TYR A 345 -13.94 5.01 21.77
N VAL A 346 -14.57 3.98 21.22
CA VAL A 346 -15.99 3.67 21.37
C VAL A 346 -16.14 2.28 21.96
N ASP A 347 -16.81 2.18 23.11
CA ASP A 347 -17.11 0.86 23.69
C ASP A 347 -18.10 0.06 22.83
N HIS A 348 -18.06 -1.27 22.95
CA HIS A 348 -18.89 -2.16 22.13
C HIS A 348 -20.39 -1.80 22.14
N THR A 349 -20.96 -1.43 23.28
CA THR A 349 -22.39 -1.07 23.40
C THR A 349 -22.70 0.20 22.61
N THR A 350 -21.81 1.17 22.67
CA THR A 350 -21.94 2.42 21.92
C THR A 350 -21.71 2.20 20.42
N ALA A 351 -20.81 1.28 20.03
CA ALA A 351 -20.63 0.89 18.64
C ALA A 351 -21.92 0.26 18.05
N LEU A 352 -22.65 -0.55 18.82
CA LEU A 352 -23.97 -1.06 18.41
C LEU A 352 -25.02 0.05 18.25
N ARG A 353 -24.96 1.12 19.05
CA ARG A 353 -25.84 2.29 18.87
C ARG A 353 -25.52 3.05 17.59
N LEU A 354 -24.24 3.19 17.24
CA LEU A 354 -23.82 3.76 15.95
C LEU A 354 -24.30 2.91 14.76
N LEU A 355 -24.30 1.58 14.88
CA LEU A 355 -24.90 0.69 13.88
C LEU A 355 -26.41 0.90 13.73
N SER A 356 -27.13 1.07 14.84
CA SER A 356 -28.56 1.40 14.80
C SER A 356 -28.80 2.73 14.11
N LEU A 357 -27.99 3.74 14.42
CA LEU A 357 -28.05 5.05 13.76
C LEU A 357 -27.85 4.93 12.24
N LEU A 358 -26.88 4.12 11.78
CA LEU A 358 -26.66 3.92 10.33
C LEU A 358 -27.92 3.39 9.64
N LYS A 359 -28.68 2.48 10.27
CA LYS A 359 -29.94 1.96 9.69
C LYS A 359 -30.97 3.06 9.47
N ASP A 360 -30.97 4.10 10.30
CA ASP A 360 -31.92 5.21 10.24
C ASP A 360 -31.52 6.32 9.26
N ILE A 361 -30.22 6.44 8.97
CA ILE A 361 -29.66 7.49 8.09
C ILE A 361 -29.16 6.97 6.73
N ALA A 362 -29.14 5.64 6.53
CA ALA A 362 -28.74 5.04 5.26
C ALA A 362 -29.81 5.23 4.16
N PRO A 363 -29.41 5.33 2.87
CA PRO A 363 -28.03 5.43 2.41
C PRO A 363 -27.42 6.80 2.74
N LEU A 364 -26.16 6.82 3.18
CA LEU A 364 -25.43 8.06 3.44
C LEU A 364 -25.25 8.82 2.13
N ARG A 365 -25.82 10.02 2.06
CA ARG A 365 -25.73 10.90 0.89
C ARG A 365 -24.92 12.17 1.13
N CYS A 366 -24.45 12.36 2.36
CA CYS A 366 -23.67 13.51 2.78
C CYS A 366 -22.46 13.16 3.63
N GLU A 367 -21.52 14.12 3.69
CA GLU A 367 -20.32 14.02 4.50
C GLU A 367 -20.66 14.14 6.00
N VAL A 368 -20.30 13.12 6.77
CA VAL A 368 -20.40 13.08 8.23
C VAL A 368 -18.99 13.16 8.80
N ASP A 369 -18.72 14.18 9.61
CA ASP A 369 -17.45 14.37 10.30
C ASP A 369 -17.52 13.74 11.70
N ALA A 370 -16.66 12.78 12.01
CA ALA A 370 -16.70 12.09 13.30
C ALA A 370 -16.54 13.05 14.50
N TYR A 371 -15.65 14.03 14.40
CA TYR A 371 -15.40 14.96 15.49
C TYR A 371 -16.48 16.04 15.53
N GLY A 372 -16.84 16.58 14.36
CA GLY A 372 -17.85 17.61 14.18
C GLY A 372 -19.28 17.14 14.45
N ASP A 373 -19.60 15.86 14.23
CA ASP A 373 -20.97 15.35 14.32
C ASP A 373 -21.15 14.32 15.45
N PHE A 374 -20.17 13.43 15.69
CA PHE A 374 -20.26 12.52 16.85
C PHE A 374 -19.87 13.24 18.12
N LEU A 375 -18.63 13.75 18.24
CA LEU A 375 -18.16 14.31 19.52
C LEU A 375 -18.94 15.56 19.96
N GLN A 376 -19.36 16.44 19.04
CA GLN A 376 -20.21 17.60 19.39
C GLN A 376 -21.61 17.21 19.90
N ALA A 377 -22.09 16.00 19.58
CA ALA A 377 -23.37 15.50 20.08
C ALA A 377 -23.30 14.96 21.52
N LEU A 378 -22.09 14.85 22.08
CA LEU A 378 -21.85 14.21 23.37
C LEU A 378 -21.58 15.21 24.49
N GLY A 379 -21.79 14.75 25.72
CA GLY A 379 -21.58 15.55 26.93
C GLY A 379 -22.86 16.28 27.41
N PRO A 380 -22.93 16.60 28.70
CA PRO A 380 -24.14 17.17 29.32
C PRO A 380 -24.50 18.57 28.82
N ARG A 381 -23.55 19.33 28.26
CA ARG A 381 -23.77 20.68 27.70
C ARG A 381 -23.91 20.69 26.18
N ALA A 382 -23.96 19.52 25.53
CA ALA A 382 -24.20 19.44 24.08
C ALA A 382 -25.61 19.95 23.73
N THR A 383 -25.70 20.70 22.63
CA THR A 383 -26.96 21.26 22.14
C THR A 383 -27.13 20.99 20.66
N VAL A 384 -28.38 20.90 20.18
CA VAL A 384 -28.68 20.69 18.77
C VAL A 384 -28.24 21.85 17.86
N ALA A 385 -27.86 23.00 18.43
CA ALA A 385 -27.52 24.20 17.68
C ALA A 385 -26.37 24.00 16.67
N TYR A 386 -25.38 23.16 16.98
CA TYR A 386 -24.24 22.92 16.09
C TYR A 386 -24.67 22.30 14.75
N THR A 387 -25.83 21.63 14.69
CA THR A 387 -26.30 20.93 13.48
C THR A 387 -26.53 21.88 12.30
N HIS A 388 -26.76 23.17 12.58
CA HIS A 388 -26.95 24.23 11.59
C HIS A 388 -25.65 24.99 11.28
N ASP A 389 -24.56 24.70 12.00
CA ASP A 389 -23.27 25.31 11.75
C ASP A 389 -22.67 24.74 10.45
N SER A 390 -22.44 25.64 9.50
CA SER A 390 -21.89 25.31 8.19
C SER A 390 -20.50 25.91 7.96
N ALA A 391 -19.88 26.52 8.98
CA ALA A 391 -18.57 27.14 8.85
C ALA A 391 -17.48 26.14 8.45
N ASN A 392 -17.63 24.86 8.86
CA ASN A 392 -16.65 23.80 8.64
C ASN A 392 -17.10 22.77 7.59
N VAL A 393 -18.16 23.04 6.82
CA VAL A 393 -18.74 22.11 5.85
C VAL A 393 -18.19 22.39 4.45
N HIS A 394 -17.60 21.38 3.81
CA HIS A 394 -17.00 21.52 2.47
C HIS A 394 -18.05 21.70 1.37
N LYS A 395 -19.21 21.04 1.49
CA LYS A 395 -20.31 21.11 0.52
C LYS A 395 -21.63 21.12 1.28
N ARG A 396 -22.42 22.20 1.14
CA ARG A 396 -23.75 22.25 1.73
C ARG A 396 -24.67 21.34 0.92
N GLU A 397 -25.08 20.25 1.55
CA GLU A 397 -26.04 19.32 0.98
C GLU A 397 -27.37 19.46 1.70
N GLU A 398 -28.47 19.33 0.97
CA GLU A 398 -29.82 19.62 1.47
C GLU A 398 -30.19 18.79 2.70
N LEU A 399 -29.63 17.57 2.82
CA LEU A 399 -29.91 16.62 3.91
C LEU A 399 -28.96 16.74 5.11
N LEU A 400 -27.89 17.54 5.02
CA LEU A 400 -26.82 17.53 6.04
C LEU A 400 -27.35 17.89 7.44
N VAL A 401 -28.20 18.91 7.53
CA VAL A 401 -28.77 19.36 8.81
C VAL A 401 -29.68 18.27 9.40
N GLU A 402 -30.49 17.62 8.56
CA GLU A 402 -31.37 16.53 8.99
C GLU A 402 -30.57 15.35 9.55
N VAL A 403 -29.51 14.93 8.83
CA VAL A 403 -28.62 13.84 9.26
C VAL A 403 -27.95 14.19 10.60
N ARG A 404 -27.40 15.39 10.75
CA ARG A 404 -26.80 15.86 12.00
C ARG A 404 -27.78 15.90 13.16
N GLN A 405 -29.02 16.30 12.92
CA GLN A 405 -30.07 16.24 13.94
C GLN A 405 -30.36 14.80 14.36
N LYS A 406 -30.46 13.84 13.42
CA LYS A 406 -30.65 12.41 13.75
C LYS A 406 -29.48 11.86 14.56
N ILE A 407 -28.25 12.22 14.20
CA ILE A 407 -27.03 11.88 14.96
C ILE A 407 -27.12 12.43 16.39
N PHE A 408 -27.45 13.72 16.55
CA PHE A 408 -27.61 14.33 17.87
C PHE A 408 -28.64 13.59 18.74
N HIS A 409 -29.82 13.30 18.20
CA HIS A 409 -30.88 12.62 18.96
C HIS A 409 -30.51 11.18 19.35
N HIS A 410 -29.72 10.50 18.53
CA HIS A 410 -29.21 9.16 18.82
C HIS A 410 -28.11 9.16 19.87
N LEU A 411 -27.21 10.15 19.83
CA LEU A 411 -26.01 10.18 20.67
C LEU A 411 -26.18 10.97 21.96
N ARG A 412 -27.14 11.89 22.04
CA ARG A 412 -27.37 12.71 23.24
C ARG A 412 -27.50 11.83 24.50
N GLY A 413 -26.91 12.30 25.60
CA GLY A 413 -26.88 11.58 26.87
C GLY A 413 -25.85 10.44 26.94
N THR A 414 -25.13 10.15 25.85
CA THR A 414 -23.98 9.25 25.90
C THR A 414 -22.80 9.96 26.55
N PRO A 415 -22.09 9.32 27.51
CA PRO A 415 -20.92 9.91 28.14
C PRO A 415 -19.79 10.17 27.14
N LEU A 416 -19.13 11.33 27.28
CA LEU A 416 -17.83 11.63 26.66
C LEU A 416 -16.79 11.72 27.76
N ASN A 417 -15.96 10.70 27.85
CA ASN A 417 -14.82 10.63 28.76
C ASN A 417 -13.58 11.15 28.03
N VAL A 418 -12.62 11.70 28.78
CA VAL A 418 -11.37 12.20 28.23
C VAL A 418 -10.21 11.69 29.08
N ILE A 419 -9.19 11.18 28.40
CA ILE A 419 -7.89 10.86 28.99
C ILE A 419 -6.95 12.01 28.61
N LEU A 420 -6.57 12.80 29.61
CA LEU A 420 -5.61 13.89 29.43
C LEU A 420 -4.21 13.30 29.47
N LEU A 421 -3.46 13.50 28.38
CA LEU A 421 -2.05 13.09 28.27
C LEU A 421 -1.19 14.34 28.44
N ASN A 422 -0.80 14.66 29.68
CA ASN A 422 -0.18 15.95 30.00
C ASN A 422 1.25 16.09 29.47
N ASN A 423 1.97 14.96 29.32
CA ASN A 423 3.25 14.90 28.61
C ASN A 423 3.08 14.22 27.25
N SER A 424 2.49 14.93 26.30
CA SER A 424 2.26 14.45 24.93
C SER A 424 2.32 15.58 23.91
N LYS A 425 2.53 15.21 22.65
CA LYS A 425 2.51 16.12 21.50
C LYS A 425 1.77 15.47 20.33
N PHE A 426 1.20 16.33 19.51
CA PHE A 426 0.42 15.99 18.34
C PHE A 426 0.96 16.79 17.15
N TYR A 427 1.23 16.09 16.06
CA TYR A 427 1.79 16.66 14.83
C TYR A 427 0.87 16.31 13.66
N HIS A 428 0.44 17.32 12.90
CA HIS A 428 -0.44 17.14 11.75
C HIS A 428 0.36 17.28 10.45
N MET A 429 0.28 16.27 9.57
CA MET A 429 0.94 16.21 8.26
C MET A 429 -0.10 16.15 7.14
N GLY A 430 -0.94 17.18 7.05
CA GLY A 430 -2.05 17.23 6.10
C GLY A 430 -1.77 17.98 4.80
N SER A 431 -0.62 18.67 4.69
CA SER A 431 -0.24 19.52 3.56
C SER A 431 1.24 19.39 3.19
N THR A 432 1.60 19.77 1.96
CA THR A 432 3.00 19.84 1.48
C THR A 432 3.91 20.67 2.39
N THR A 433 3.40 21.80 2.90
CA THR A 433 4.17 22.70 3.77
C THR A 433 4.40 22.08 5.16
N GLU A 434 3.38 21.48 5.76
CA GLU A 434 3.53 20.75 7.04
C GLU A 434 4.47 19.54 6.86
N TYR A 435 4.32 18.78 5.78
CA TYR A 435 5.17 17.63 5.46
C TYR A 435 6.65 18.02 5.34
N LEU A 436 6.95 19.07 4.57
CA LEU A 436 8.31 19.62 4.49
C LEU A 436 8.82 20.08 5.86
N PHE A 437 8.03 20.89 6.58
CA PHE A 437 8.44 21.44 7.86
C PHE A 437 8.79 20.33 8.87
N HIS A 438 7.88 19.37 9.06
CA HIS A 438 8.05 18.31 10.06
C HIS A 438 9.23 17.38 9.73
N LEU A 439 9.46 17.05 8.46
CA LEU A 439 10.55 16.15 8.09
C LEU A 439 11.93 16.85 8.04
N THR A 440 11.98 18.14 7.73
CA THR A 440 13.25 18.84 7.41
C THR A 440 13.67 19.93 8.41
N GLN A 441 12.72 20.51 9.15
CA GLN A 441 12.94 21.71 9.97
C GLN A 441 12.54 21.53 11.44
N ASP A 442 11.58 20.65 11.77
CA ASP A 442 11.06 20.50 13.13
C ASP A 442 12.04 19.75 14.06
N PRO A 443 12.74 20.43 14.99
CA PRO A 443 13.72 19.78 15.84
C PRO A 443 13.07 18.91 16.94
N ALA A 444 11.82 19.21 17.31
CA ALA A 444 11.10 18.49 18.35
C ALA A 444 10.70 17.10 17.85
N LEU A 445 9.97 17.05 16.74
CA LEU A 445 9.56 15.78 16.12
C LEU A 445 10.76 14.91 15.79
N ARG A 446 11.80 15.50 15.20
CA ARG A 446 13.04 14.77 14.85
C ARG A 446 13.71 14.16 16.08
N SER A 447 13.77 14.88 17.19
CA SER A 447 14.34 14.35 18.43
C SER A 447 13.46 13.24 19.02
N GLU A 448 12.16 13.47 19.11
CA GLU A 448 11.21 12.58 19.80
C GLU A 448 11.04 11.23 19.10
N LEU A 449 10.90 11.23 17.77
CA LEU A 449 10.85 10.03 16.95
C LEU A 449 12.24 9.44 16.64
N GLY A 450 13.30 10.25 16.72
CA GLY A 450 14.63 9.85 16.28
C GLY A 450 14.78 9.84 14.76
N LEU A 451 14.21 10.84 14.08
CA LEU A 451 14.26 10.93 12.62
C LEU A 451 15.70 11.17 12.12
N VAL A 452 16.10 10.39 11.12
CA VAL A 452 17.37 10.55 10.40
C VAL A 452 17.19 11.49 9.20
N SER A 453 18.30 11.90 8.57
CA SER A 453 18.28 12.75 7.36
C SER A 453 18.28 11.92 6.07
N SER A 454 18.80 10.70 6.14
CA SER A 454 18.82 9.74 5.05
C SER A 454 18.40 8.39 5.61
N ALA A 455 17.31 7.84 5.11
CA ALA A 455 16.79 6.53 5.49
C ALA A 455 16.64 5.67 4.22
N PHE A 456 17.08 4.41 4.26
CA PHE A 456 16.88 3.47 3.15
C PHE A 456 17.35 4.01 1.78
N SER A 457 18.44 4.77 1.75
CA SER A 457 18.87 5.51 0.55
C SER A 457 20.36 5.29 0.28
N ALA A 458 20.71 5.04 -0.98
CA ALA A 458 22.10 4.83 -1.42
C ALA A 458 22.80 6.17 -1.65
N HIS A 459 24.02 6.30 -1.09
CA HIS A 459 24.95 7.42 -1.23
C HIS A 459 24.37 8.84 -0.98
N HIS A 460 24.23 9.23 0.29
CA HIS A 460 24.09 10.64 0.68
C HIS A 460 24.97 10.93 1.92
N SER A 461 26.05 11.70 1.73
CA SER A 461 26.89 12.16 2.85
C SER A 461 26.20 13.30 3.60
N ALA A 462 25.45 12.99 4.66
CA ALA A 462 24.83 14.01 5.51
C ALA A 462 25.86 14.65 6.46
N GLY A 463 26.21 15.91 6.22
CA GLY A 463 27.03 16.72 7.11
C GLY A 463 26.52 18.16 7.18
N ALA A 464 25.40 18.39 7.86
CA ALA A 464 24.91 19.74 8.14
C ALA A 464 25.18 20.13 9.62
N PRO A 465 25.69 21.34 9.89
CA PRO A 465 25.88 21.84 11.25
C PRO A 465 24.55 22.09 11.96
N ARG A 466 24.54 21.90 13.29
CA ARG A 466 23.36 22.00 14.17
C ARG A 466 22.60 23.33 13.96
N GLY A 467 21.27 23.25 13.82
CA GLY A 467 20.37 24.40 13.80
C GLY A 467 20.00 24.94 12.42
N THR A 468 20.40 24.25 11.34
CA THR A 468 20.00 24.56 9.96
C THR A 468 19.04 23.48 9.43
N ALA A 469 18.17 23.82 8.47
CA ALA A 469 17.29 22.86 7.81
C ALA A 469 18.11 21.69 7.24
N VAL A 470 17.56 20.47 7.28
CA VAL A 470 18.25 19.27 6.80
C VAL A 470 17.52 18.74 5.58
N SER A 471 18.22 18.13 4.62
CA SER A 471 17.55 17.33 3.59
C SER A 471 17.00 16.04 4.21
N CYS A 472 15.84 15.60 3.73
CA CYS A 472 15.24 14.32 4.08
C CYS A 472 15.22 13.43 2.84
N VAL A 473 16.00 12.35 2.84
CA VAL A 473 16.11 11.43 1.72
C VAL A 473 15.64 10.05 2.18
N MET A 474 14.65 9.50 1.49
CA MET A 474 13.98 8.24 1.84
C MET A 474 13.89 7.35 0.60
N HIS A 475 14.22 6.06 0.70
CA HIS A 475 14.08 5.11 -0.43
C HIS A 475 14.62 5.62 -1.77
N SER A 476 15.72 6.37 -1.74
CA SER A 476 16.20 7.05 -2.94
C SER A 476 17.65 6.68 -3.26
N VAL A 477 17.94 6.57 -4.54
CA VAL A 477 19.30 6.37 -5.06
C VAL A 477 19.82 7.73 -5.52
N VAL A 478 20.83 8.25 -4.83
CA VAL A 478 21.41 9.57 -5.12
C VAL A 478 22.88 9.40 -5.48
N GLU A 479 23.28 9.73 -6.71
CA GLU A 479 24.69 9.61 -7.11
C GLU A 479 25.57 10.62 -6.35
N PRO A 480 26.80 10.27 -5.91
CA PRO A 480 27.65 11.14 -5.08
C PRO A 480 27.91 12.56 -5.61
N SER A 481 27.84 12.79 -6.92
CA SER A 481 28.02 14.12 -7.52
C SER A 481 26.75 14.99 -7.51
N CYS A 482 25.64 14.49 -6.97
CA CYS A 482 24.40 15.24 -6.83
C CYS A 482 24.48 16.24 -5.66
N SER A 483 23.72 17.34 -5.78
CA SER A 483 23.54 18.31 -4.71
C SER A 483 22.06 18.41 -4.34
N VAL A 484 21.72 18.09 -3.10
CA VAL A 484 20.36 18.19 -2.56
C VAL A 484 20.35 19.31 -1.52
N ALA A 485 19.60 20.39 -1.80
CA ALA A 485 19.54 21.52 -0.90
C ALA A 485 18.83 21.18 0.42
N PRO A 486 19.16 21.87 1.53
CA PRO A 486 18.43 21.83 2.79
C PRO A 486 16.92 22.02 2.64
N GLY A 487 16.12 21.49 3.56
CA GLY A 487 14.67 21.71 3.53
C GLY A 487 13.94 20.92 2.44
N THR A 488 14.62 20.03 1.74
CA THR A 488 14.08 19.21 0.63
C THR A 488 13.70 17.82 1.13
N VAL A 489 12.60 17.26 0.60
CA VAL A 489 12.22 15.85 0.78
C VAL A 489 12.37 15.11 -0.55
N LEU A 490 13.18 14.05 -0.56
CA LEU A 490 13.28 13.08 -1.66
C LEU A 490 12.73 11.74 -1.17
N GLU A 491 11.76 11.17 -1.88
CA GLU A 491 11.22 9.84 -1.57
C GLU A 491 11.07 8.98 -2.83
N TYR A 492 11.53 7.73 -2.79
CA TYR A 492 11.41 6.80 -3.93
C TYR A 492 12.01 7.36 -5.24
N CYS A 493 13.11 8.11 -5.14
CA CYS A 493 13.71 8.82 -6.26
C CYS A 493 15.01 8.18 -6.75
N ARG A 494 15.33 8.38 -8.03
CA ARG A 494 16.65 8.07 -8.61
C ARG A 494 17.26 9.31 -9.23
N LEU A 495 18.37 9.79 -8.67
CA LEU A 495 19.11 10.95 -9.16
C LEU A 495 20.44 10.48 -9.77
N GLU A 496 20.62 10.78 -11.06
CA GLU A 496 21.87 10.52 -11.76
C GLU A 496 22.93 11.61 -11.53
N ALA A 497 24.16 11.35 -11.97
CA ALA A 497 25.30 12.24 -11.75
C ALA A 497 25.03 13.72 -12.11
N ARG A 498 25.54 14.63 -11.26
CA ARG A 498 25.49 16.09 -11.39
C ARG A 498 24.08 16.70 -11.38
N VAL A 499 23.10 16.00 -10.81
CA VAL A 499 21.77 16.56 -10.57
C VAL A 499 21.80 17.52 -9.38
N THR A 500 21.10 18.65 -9.50
CA THR A 500 20.90 19.61 -8.40
C THR A 500 19.43 19.77 -8.06
N VAL A 501 19.08 19.70 -6.77
CA VAL A 501 17.70 19.90 -6.29
C VAL A 501 17.65 21.11 -5.37
N GLY A 502 16.77 22.06 -5.71
CA GLY A 502 16.55 23.30 -4.99
C GLY A 502 15.90 23.13 -3.61
N THR A 503 16.00 24.17 -2.79
CA THR A 503 15.57 24.23 -1.40
C THR A 503 14.05 24.14 -1.30
N GLY A 504 13.54 23.47 -0.26
CA GLY A 504 12.10 23.47 0.04
C GLY A 504 11.28 22.68 -0.97
N SER A 505 11.88 21.77 -1.73
CA SER A 505 11.22 20.99 -2.77
C SER A 505 10.84 19.58 -2.29
N ILE A 506 9.81 18.98 -2.90
CA ILE A 506 9.41 17.59 -2.69
C ILE A 506 9.51 16.87 -4.03
N LEU A 507 10.36 15.85 -4.12
CA LEU A 507 10.39 14.93 -5.25
C LEU A 507 10.00 13.54 -4.76
N SER A 508 9.07 12.90 -5.47
CA SER A 508 8.50 11.62 -5.05
C SER A 508 8.32 10.69 -6.25
N GLY A 509 8.92 9.50 -6.24
CA GLY A 509 8.80 8.53 -7.34
C GLY A 509 9.52 8.93 -8.64
N CYS A 510 10.38 9.95 -8.60
CA CYS A 510 10.97 10.57 -9.79
C CYS A 510 12.32 9.96 -10.20
N TRP A 511 12.55 9.79 -11.51
CA TRP A 511 13.88 9.52 -12.08
C TRP A 511 14.42 10.77 -12.76
N VAL A 512 15.44 11.37 -12.14
CA VAL A 512 16.10 12.58 -12.60
C VAL A 512 17.37 12.21 -13.39
N ALA A 513 17.36 12.49 -14.69
CA ALA A 513 18.51 12.26 -15.56
C ALA A 513 19.69 13.17 -15.19
N ARG A 514 20.90 12.75 -15.59
CA ARG A 514 22.14 13.52 -15.35
C ARG A 514 22.05 14.97 -15.79
N ASP A 515 22.81 15.82 -15.11
CA ASP A 515 22.99 17.24 -15.46
C ASP A 515 21.72 18.11 -15.38
N LEU A 516 20.64 17.63 -14.74
CA LEU A 516 19.40 18.39 -14.57
C LEU A 516 19.38 19.17 -13.26
N SER A 517 18.78 20.38 -13.30
CA SER A 517 18.59 21.24 -12.14
C SER A 517 17.11 21.45 -11.86
N VAL A 518 16.66 20.96 -10.71
CA VAL A 518 15.31 21.15 -10.17
C VAL A 518 15.30 22.42 -9.31
N PRO A 519 14.36 23.37 -9.53
CA PRO A 519 14.34 24.64 -8.80
C PRO A 519 13.83 24.51 -7.35
N ASP A 520 13.83 25.63 -6.64
CA ASP A 520 13.35 25.75 -5.27
C ASP A 520 11.81 25.72 -5.19
N TRP A 521 11.27 25.28 -4.05
CA TRP A 521 9.84 25.34 -3.70
C TRP A 521 8.90 24.64 -4.69
N VAL A 522 9.36 23.53 -5.30
CA VAL A 522 8.56 22.74 -6.23
C VAL A 522 8.23 21.37 -5.69
N PHE A 523 7.02 20.93 -5.99
CA PHE A 523 6.56 19.56 -5.85
C PHE A 523 6.64 18.87 -7.22
N MET A 524 7.24 17.68 -7.29
CA MET A 524 7.21 16.84 -8.49
C MET A 524 6.97 15.38 -8.10
N HIS A 525 6.03 14.72 -8.77
CA HIS A 525 5.75 13.30 -8.55
C HIS A 525 5.46 12.58 -9.86
N SER A 526 6.03 11.39 -10.05
CA SER A 526 5.89 10.63 -11.30
C SER A 526 4.97 9.42 -11.14
N LEU A 527 4.02 9.27 -12.06
CA LEU A 527 3.00 8.22 -12.05
C LEU A 527 3.10 7.39 -13.31
N CYS A 528 3.02 6.07 -13.15
CA CYS A 528 2.69 5.16 -14.25
C CYS A 528 1.17 5.18 -14.46
N VAL A 529 0.71 5.38 -15.70
CA VAL A 529 -0.71 5.54 -16.03
C VAL A 529 -1.12 4.68 -17.23
N THR A 530 -2.40 4.32 -17.29
CA THR A 530 -3.01 3.66 -18.45
C THR A 530 -3.57 4.72 -19.40
N VAL A 531 -3.01 4.82 -20.60
CA VAL A 531 -3.41 5.81 -21.61
C VAL A 531 -4.51 5.22 -22.49
N ASN A 532 -5.62 5.94 -22.61
CA ASN A 532 -6.82 5.55 -23.38
C ASN A 532 -7.49 4.26 -22.86
N PRO A 533 -7.88 4.23 -21.57
CA PRO A 533 -8.38 3.01 -20.92
C PRO A 533 -9.67 2.44 -21.54
N HIS A 534 -10.41 3.22 -22.32
CA HIS A 534 -11.67 2.83 -22.96
C HIS A 534 -11.56 2.54 -24.47
N GLN A 535 -10.34 2.55 -25.05
CA GLN A 535 -10.09 2.26 -26.46
C GLN A 535 -9.38 0.90 -26.64
N GLN A 536 -9.42 0.35 -27.86
CA GLN A 536 -8.82 -0.98 -28.17
C GLN A 536 -7.29 -1.03 -28.04
N GLU A 537 -6.62 0.13 -27.92
CA GLU A 537 -5.16 0.27 -27.77
C GLU A 537 -4.83 1.00 -26.46
N ALA A 538 -5.15 0.38 -25.32
CA ALA A 538 -4.68 0.86 -24.02
C ALA A 538 -3.16 0.65 -23.94
N ARG A 539 -2.39 1.71 -23.70
CA ARG A 539 -0.93 1.67 -23.60
C ARG A 539 -0.46 2.20 -22.25
N THR A 540 0.68 1.69 -21.77
CA THR A 540 1.32 2.26 -20.57
C THR A 540 1.95 3.60 -20.93
N GLY A 541 1.81 4.59 -20.06
CA GLY A 541 2.50 5.87 -20.16
C GLY A 541 2.94 6.37 -18.78
N PHE A 542 3.75 7.41 -18.76
CA PHE A 542 4.27 8.03 -17.55
C PHE A 542 3.94 9.52 -17.53
N VAL A 543 3.50 10.01 -16.39
CA VAL A 543 3.18 11.43 -16.18
C VAL A 543 3.88 11.92 -14.92
N THR A 544 4.77 12.89 -15.06
CA THR A 544 5.31 13.65 -13.94
C THR A 544 4.45 14.90 -13.74
N VAL A 545 3.72 14.95 -12.65
CA VAL A 545 3.00 16.15 -12.23
C VAL A 545 3.95 17.10 -11.51
N CYS A 546 3.78 18.41 -11.68
CA CYS A 546 4.57 19.42 -10.98
C CYS A 546 3.72 20.60 -10.52
N PHE A 547 3.96 21.10 -9.32
CA PHE A 547 3.24 22.22 -8.70
C PHE A 547 4.19 23.05 -7.83
N GLY A 548 3.83 24.29 -7.53
CA GLY A 548 4.46 25.04 -6.45
C GLY A 548 4.04 24.48 -5.09
N ILE A 549 4.94 24.48 -4.10
CA ILE A 549 4.63 23.98 -2.75
C ILE A 549 3.46 24.73 -2.09
N HIS A 550 3.27 26.00 -2.47
CA HIS A 550 2.23 26.89 -1.96
C HIS A 550 1.02 27.04 -2.90
N ASP A 551 0.95 26.28 -4.01
CA ASP A 551 -0.19 26.33 -4.92
C ASP A 551 -1.44 25.76 -4.24
N ASP A 552 -2.56 26.49 -4.30
CA ASP A 552 -3.85 26.02 -3.77
C ASP A 552 -4.55 25.15 -4.81
N LEU A 553 -4.27 23.84 -4.76
CA LEU A 553 -4.85 22.87 -5.70
C LEU A 553 -6.35 22.67 -5.51
N LYS A 554 -6.90 23.13 -4.39
CA LYS A 554 -8.31 22.98 -4.01
C LYS A 554 -9.15 24.19 -4.43
N ARG A 555 -8.53 25.35 -4.65
CA ARG A 555 -9.22 26.57 -5.07
C ARG A 555 -10.04 26.31 -6.33
N ARG A 556 -11.33 26.56 -6.23
CA ARG A 556 -12.30 26.41 -7.31
C ARG A 556 -12.68 27.77 -7.86
N VAL A 557 -12.70 27.87 -9.18
CA VAL A 557 -13.24 29.04 -9.90
C VAL A 557 -14.54 28.67 -10.61
N GLN A 558 -15.38 29.67 -10.93
CA GLN A 558 -16.72 29.45 -11.49
C GLN A 558 -16.68 28.92 -12.94
N GLY A 559 -15.55 29.06 -13.63
CA GLY A 559 -15.35 28.53 -14.97
C GLY A 559 -14.03 29.02 -15.58
N PRO A 560 -13.73 28.65 -16.83
CA PRO A 560 -12.49 29.03 -17.52
C PRO A 560 -12.27 30.54 -17.66
N ALA A 561 -13.33 31.34 -17.62
CA ALA A 561 -13.25 32.81 -17.69
C ALA A 561 -12.59 33.47 -16.47
N HIS A 562 -12.47 32.74 -15.34
CA HIS A 562 -11.87 33.20 -14.09
C HIS A 562 -10.54 32.46 -13.80
N MET A 563 -9.85 32.01 -14.85
CA MET A 563 -8.59 31.28 -14.72
C MET A 563 -7.44 32.13 -14.18
N ASP A 564 -7.55 33.46 -14.25
CA ASP A 564 -6.61 34.41 -13.66
C ASP A 564 -6.50 34.30 -12.13
N GLU A 565 -7.55 33.78 -11.48
CA GLU A 565 -7.57 33.53 -10.05
C GLU A 565 -6.83 32.26 -9.59
N LEU A 566 -6.52 31.35 -10.52
CA LEU A 566 -5.73 30.14 -10.24
C LEU A 566 -4.24 30.48 -10.38
N ALA A 567 -3.47 30.30 -9.31
CA ALA A 567 -2.02 30.54 -9.33
C ALA A 567 -1.25 29.22 -9.50
N PHE A 568 -0.51 29.08 -10.58
CA PHE A 568 0.39 27.97 -10.86
C PHE A 568 1.84 28.45 -10.75
N LEU A 569 2.62 27.88 -9.83
CA LEU A 569 4.00 28.32 -9.55
C LEU A 569 4.08 29.82 -9.19
N GLY A 570 3.07 30.33 -8.48
CA GLY A 570 2.97 31.75 -8.11
C GLY A 570 2.57 32.72 -9.24
N VAL A 571 2.31 32.22 -10.46
CA VAL A 571 1.85 33.02 -11.61
C VAL A 571 0.41 32.67 -11.94
N SER A 572 -0.42 33.62 -12.37
CA SER A 572 -1.79 33.28 -12.78
C SER A 572 -1.78 32.31 -13.97
N LEU A 573 -2.66 31.31 -13.95
CA LEU A 573 -2.68 30.24 -14.93
C LEU A 573 -2.91 30.79 -16.35
N GLU A 574 -3.72 31.84 -16.47
CA GLU A 574 -3.92 32.57 -17.74
C GLU A 574 -2.60 33.11 -18.32
N LYS A 575 -1.73 33.69 -17.48
CA LYS A 575 -0.42 34.20 -17.91
C LYS A 575 0.57 33.09 -18.21
N CYS A 576 0.35 31.88 -17.71
CA CYS A 576 1.19 30.72 -18.00
C CYS A 576 0.93 30.15 -19.39
N LEU A 577 -0.27 30.33 -19.97
CA LEU A 577 -0.68 29.71 -21.23
C LEU A 577 0.31 29.90 -22.39
N PRO A 578 0.82 31.13 -22.67
CA PRO A 578 1.80 31.33 -23.73
C PRO A 578 3.13 30.60 -23.46
N HIS A 579 3.50 30.46 -22.19
CA HIS A 579 4.72 29.75 -21.76
C HIS A 579 4.55 28.23 -21.85
N LEU A 580 3.32 27.74 -21.68
CA LEU A 580 2.99 26.31 -21.84
C LEU A 580 2.80 25.90 -23.32
N GLY A 581 2.78 26.87 -24.24
CA GLY A 581 2.51 26.61 -25.65
C GLY A 581 1.05 26.20 -25.90
N MET A 582 0.12 26.73 -25.10
CA MET A 582 -1.31 26.38 -25.13
C MET A 582 -2.15 27.65 -25.25
N ASP A 583 -3.24 27.60 -26.01
CA ASP A 583 -4.23 28.70 -26.05
C ASP A 583 -5.33 28.53 -25.00
N ILE A 584 -5.69 27.28 -24.67
CA ILE A 584 -6.79 26.93 -23.76
C ILE A 584 -6.38 25.72 -22.91
N VAL A 585 -6.69 25.77 -21.61
CA VAL A 585 -6.54 24.63 -20.69
C VAL A 585 -7.83 23.83 -20.63
N LYS A 586 -7.71 22.52 -20.80
CA LYS A 586 -8.79 21.57 -20.55
C LYS A 586 -8.81 21.19 -19.07
N PHE A 587 -10.01 21.09 -18.49
CA PHE A 587 -10.20 20.55 -17.15
C PHE A 587 -10.89 19.19 -17.21
N SER A 588 -10.41 18.23 -16.42
CA SER A 588 -10.99 16.88 -16.30
C SER A 588 -12.25 16.83 -15.40
N GLY A 589 -12.56 17.94 -14.73
CA GLY A 589 -13.67 18.08 -13.81
C GLY A 589 -13.87 19.55 -13.46
N ASP A 590 -14.02 19.84 -12.17
CA ASP A 590 -14.16 21.19 -11.66
C ASP A 590 -12.95 22.07 -12.00
N CYS A 591 -13.18 23.36 -12.28
CA CYS A 591 -12.13 24.33 -12.63
C CYS A 591 -11.24 24.61 -11.42
N THR A 592 -10.16 23.83 -11.30
CA THR A 592 -9.17 23.80 -10.22
C THR A 592 -7.82 23.40 -10.82
N LEU A 593 -6.70 23.72 -10.18
CA LEU A 593 -5.37 23.27 -10.65
C LEU A 593 -5.25 21.75 -10.63
N TRP A 594 -5.87 21.07 -9.65
CA TRP A 594 -5.89 19.61 -9.55
C TRP A 594 -6.47 18.92 -10.80
N ASN A 595 -7.47 19.54 -11.43
CA ASN A 595 -8.14 19.03 -12.63
C ASN A 595 -7.61 19.65 -13.93
N ALA A 596 -6.65 20.57 -13.89
CA ALA A 596 -6.08 21.18 -15.08
C ALA A 596 -5.19 20.16 -15.83
N CYS A 597 -5.49 19.90 -17.10
CA CYS A 597 -4.72 18.97 -17.93
C CYS A 597 -3.45 19.64 -18.46
N LEU A 598 -2.41 19.69 -17.62
CA LEU A 598 -1.16 20.39 -17.89
C LEU A 598 0.01 19.46 -18.24
N PHE A 599 -0.03 18.21 -17.77
CA PHE A 599 1.17 17.38 -17.71
C PHE A 599 1.28 16.38 -18.87
N PRO A 600 2.42 16.33 -19.58
CA PRO A 600 2.59 15.47 -20.74
C PRO A 600 2.68 13.98 -20.39
N VAL A 601 1.99 13.16 -21.16
CA VAL A 601 2.09 11.70 -21.11
C VAL A 601 3.24 11.21 -21.98
N CYS A 602 4.21 10.54 -21.36
CA CYS A 602 5.45 10.11 -22.00
C CYS A 602 5.58 8.57 -22.02
N ALA A 603 6.53 8.06 -22.80
CA ALA A 603 6.76 6.62 -22.97
C ALA A 603 7.54 6.00 -21.81
N ASP A 604 8.35 6.79 -21.12
CA ASP A 604 9.19 6.35 -20.00
C ASP A 604 9.26 7.43 -18.90
N LEU A 605 9.69 7.01 -17.71
CA LEU A 605 9.74 7.86 -16.52
C LEU A 605 10.74 9.02 -16.66
N ARG A 606 11.87 8.79 -17.35
CA ARG A 606 12.95 9.77 -17.51
C ARG A 606 12.50 10.91 -18.43
N SER A 607 11.93 10.57 -19.60
CA SER A 607 11.39 11.56 -20.52
C SER A 607 10.21 12.33 -19.91
N SER A 608 9.37 11.66 -19.11
CA SER A 608 8.29 12.31 -18.37
C SER A 608 8.81 13.38 -17.41
N PHE A 609 9.82 13.05 -16.60
CA PHE A 609 10.41 13.99 -15.67
C PHE A 609 11.07 15.17 -16.38
N THR A 610 11.89 14.90 -17.40
CA THR A 610 12.60 15.95 -18.16
C THR A 610 11.61 16.91 -18.83
N LEU A 611 10.58 16.41 -19.51
CA LEU A 611 9.60 17.28 -20.17
C LEU A 611 8.79 18.11 -19.19
N SER A 612 8.39 17.55 -18.04
CA SER A 612 7.70 18.32 -17.00
C SER A 612 8.61 19.34 -16.32
N LEU A 613 9.91 19.07 -16.21
CA LEU A 613 10.90 20.04 -15.73
C LEU A 613 11.09 21.19 -16.73
N ASP A 614 11.17 20.89 -18.03
CA ASP A 614 11.28 21.90 -19.08
C ASP A 614 10.05 22.82 -19.12
N LEU A 615 8.84 22.23 -18.97
CA LEU A 615 7.58 22.97 -18.84
C LEU A 615 7.62 23.92 -17.63
N LEU A 616 8.05 23.40 -16.48
CA LEU A 616 8.15 24.17 -15.24
C LEU A 616 9.17 25.31 -15.39
N GLN A 617 10.34 25.04 -15.97
CA GLN A 617 11.36 26.05 -16.22
C GLN A 617 10.89 27.12 -17.21
N ALA A 618 10.07 26.76 -18.21
CA ALA A 618 9.51 27.71 -19.15
C ALA A 618 8.60 28.73 -18.46
N VAL A 619 7.74 28.28 -17.55
CA VAL A 619 6.89 29.15 -16.74
C VAL A 619 7.73 30.06 -15.83
N LEU A 620 8.71 29.51 -15.12
CA LEU A 620 9.55 30.29 -14.19
C LEU A 620 10.46 31.31 -14.89
N LYS A 621 10.98 31.00 -16.08
CA LYS A 621 11.88 31.86 -16.84
C LYS A 621 11.15 32.79 -17.82
N GLY A 622 9.85 32.61 -18.01
CA GLY A 622 9.05 33.33 -19.01
C GLY A 622 9.41 32.97 -20.46
N SER A 623 9.94 31.77 -20.71
CA SER A 623 10.20 31.26 -22.06
C SER A 623 9.03 30.42 -22.59
N THR A 624 9.06 30.03 -23.86
CA THR A 624 8.01 29.20 -24.45
C THR A 624 8.42 27.72 -24.45
N PHE A 625 7.61 26.88 -23.84
CA PHE A 625 7.72 25.43 -23.92
C PHE A 625 7.28 24.95 -25.31
N THR A 626 8.12 24.14 -25.95
CA THR A 626 7.81 23.55 -27.27
C THR A 626 7.46 22.08 -27.08
N SER A 627 6.17 21.81 -26.89
CA SER A 627 5.68 20.43 -26.79
C SER A 627 5.83 19.70 -28.13
N PRO A 628 6.17 18.40 -28.13
CA PRO A 628 5.98 17.56 -29.32
C PRO A 628 4.49 17.58 -29.70
N SER A 629 4.18 17.94 -30.94
CA SER A 629 2.83 18.33 -31.44
C SER A 629 1.73 17.25 -31.37
N THR A 630 1.97 16.13 -30.69
CA THR A 630 1.05 14.99 -30.53
C THR A 630 0.92 14.49 -29.09
N THR A 631 1.47 15.21 -28.11
CA THR A 631 1.52 14.74 -26.72
C THR A 631 0.20 14.97 -25.98
N LYS A 632 -0.41 13.89 -25.47
CA LYS A 632 -1.60 13.97 -24.63
C LYS A 632 -1.23 14.60 -23.28
N LEU A 633 -2.03 15.56 -22.82
CA LEU A 633 -1.90 16.14 -21.48
C LEU A 633 -2.90 15.48 -20.51
N MET A 634 -2.50 15.38 -19.25
CA MET A 634 -3.31 14.85 -18.14
C MET A 634 -3.31 15.81 -16.95
N SER A 635 -4.39 15.74 -16.17
CA SER A 635 -4.47 16.37 -14.86
C SER A 635 -3.98 15.42 -13.76
N MET A 636 -3.77 15.94 -12.54
CA MET A 636 -3.48 15.10 -11.37
C MET A 636 -4.63 14.12 -11.09
N GLN A 637 -5.88 14.59 -11.24
CA GLN A 637 -7.07 13.74 -11.08
C GLN A 637 -7.10 12.58 -12.10
N GLU A 638 -6.84 12.85 -13.38
CA GLU A 638 -6.78 11.81 -14.42
C GLU A 638 -5.62 10.85 -14.17
N ALA A 639 -4.45 11.38 -13.79
CA ALA A 639 -3.27 10.58 -13.51
C ALA A 639 -3.47 9.62 -12.33
N LEU A 640 -4.14 10.05 -11.25
CA LEU A 640 -4.50 9.18 -10.13
C LEU A 640 -5.58 8.16 -10.50
N GLN A 641 -6.61 8.60 -11.23
CA GLN A 641 -7.71 7.71 -11.62
C GLN A 641 -7.22 6.60 -12.57
N TRP A 642 -6.28 6.92 -13.45
CA TRP A 642 -5.75 6.00 -14.44
C TRP A 642 -4.37 5.48 -14.05
N LYS A 643 -3.94 5.74 -12.81
CA LYS A 643 -2.71 5.20 -12.24
C LYS A 643 -2.73 3.71 -12.47
N LYS A 644 -1.71 3.21 -13.18
CA LYS A 644 -1.54 1.78 -13.35
C LYS A 644 -1.39 1.22 -11.94
N LYS A 645 -2.18 0.19 -11.65
CA LYS A 645 -2.08 -0.54 -10.40
C LYS A 645 -0.79 -1.36 -10.49
N VAL A 646 0.33 -0.69 -10.19
CA VAL A 646 1.63 -1.30 -10.02
C VAL A 646 1.57 -1.91 -8.63
N SER A 647 1.75 -3.22 -8.55
CA SER A 647 1.27 -4.13 -7.50
C SER A 647 -0.17 -4.62 -7.72
N GLU A 648 -0.39 -5.36 -8.81
CA GLU A 648 -1.21 -6.57 -8.66
C GLU A 648 -0.23 -7.74 -8.66
N SER A 649 -0.24 -8.54 -7.60
CA SER A 649 0.52 -9.78 -7.58
C SER A 649 0.16 -10.60 -8.83
N TYR A 650 1.11 -11.36 -9.38
CA TYR A 650 0.81 -12.32 -10.46
C TYR A 650 -0.35 -13.27 -10.09
N SER A 651 -0.65 -13.45 -8.79
CA SER A 651 -1.88 -14.11 -8.33
C SER A 651 -3.17 -13.45 -8.82
N VAL A 652 -3.32 -12.12 -8.72
CA VAL A 652 -4.53 -11.41 -9.18
C VAL A 652 -4.67 -11.47 -10.70
N ILE A 653 -3.54 -11.45 -11.41
CA ILE A 653 -3.52 -11.65 -12.86
C ILE A 653 -4.01 -13.06 -13.22
N VAL A 654 -3.54 -14.07 -12.48
CA VAL A 654 -3.99 -15.46 -12.63
C VAL A 654 -5.47 -15.60 -12.30
N ASP A 655 -5.97 -15.01 -11.21
CA ASP A 655 -7.39 -15.03 -10.86
C ASP A 655 -8.27 -14.44 -11.98
N LYS A 656 -7.81 -13.37 -12.63
CA LYS A 656 -8.51 -12.76 -13.78
C LYS A 656 -8.46 -13.62 -15.04
N LEU A 657 -7.36 -14.33 -15.27
CA LEU A 657 -7.26 -15.34 -16.34
C LEU A 657 -8.21 -16.49 -16.05
N GLU A 658 -8.19 -17.04 -14.85
CA GLU A 658 -9.05 -18.14 -14.41
C GLU A 658 -10.53 -17.76 -14.45
N ASP A 659 -10.87 -16.52 -14.12
CA ASP A 659 -12.23 -16.00 -14.29
C ASP A 659 -12.67 -16.01 -15.77
N ASP A 660 -11.79 -15.69 -16.72
CA ASP A 660 -12.09 -15.83 -18.16
C ASP A 660 -12.25 -17.31 -18.57
N TRP A 661 -11.67 -18.25 -17.82
CA TRP A 661 -11.86 -19.70 -18.03
C TRP A 661 -13.14 -20.25 -17.40
N HIS A 662 -13.70 -19.56 -16.41
CA HIS A 662 -14.90 -20.01 -15.72
C HIS A 662 -16.18 -19.68 -16.51
N ILE A 663 -16.67 -20.66 -17.26
CA ILE A 663 -17.92 -20.63 -18.04
C ILE A 663 -19.01 -21.43 -17.30
N LYS A 664 -20.26 -20.94 -17.29
CA LYS A 664 -21.40 -21.64 -16.67
C LYS A 664 -21.58 -23.03 -17.31
N GLU A 665 -21.83 -24.04 -16.48
CA GLU A 665 -21.86 -25.45 -16.91
C GLU A 665 -22.85 -25.72 -18.07
N ALA A 666 -24.01 -25.06 -18.06
CA ALA A 666 -24.99 -25.16 -19.14
C ALA A 666 -24.47 -24.59 -20.48
N GLU A 667 -23.73 -23.48 -20.46
CA GLU A 667 -23.13 -22.89 -21.67
C GLU A 667 -21.92 -23.70 -22.16
N LEU A 668 -21.15 -24.29 -21.23
CA LEU A 668 -19.98 -25.12 -21.54
C LEU A 668 -20.36 -26.35 -22.38
N VAL A 669 -21.48 -27.01 -22.08
CA VAL A 669 -21.94 -28.20 -22.82
C VAL A 669 -22.28 -27.84 -24.27
N GLU A 670 -23.00 -26.74 -24.48
CA GLU A 670 -23.35 -26.27 -25.83
C GLU A 670 -22.12 -25.84 -26.64
N LEU A 671 -21.20 -25.12 -26.01
CA LEU A 671 -19.96 -24.67 -26.64
C LEU A 671 -19.06 -25.86 -26.98
N LYS A 672 -18.91 -26.85 -26.10
CA LYS A 672 -18.15 -28.07 -26.39
C LYS A 672 -18.76 -28.85 -27.56
N TYR A 673 -20.08 -28.94 -27.66
CA TYR A 673 -20.74 -29.54 -28.82
C TYR A 673 -20.46 -28.74 -30.11
N ALA A 674 -20.54 -27.41 -30.04
CA ALA A 674 -20.28 -26.54 -31.17
C ALA A 674 -18.82 -26.61 -31.68
N PHE A 675 -17.84 -26.76 -30.78
CA PHE A 675 -16.42 -26.97 -31.15
C PHE A 675 -16.06 -28.44 -31.41
N GLY A 676 -16.97 -29.39 -31.15
CA GLY A 676 -16.77 -30.83 -31.38
C GLY A 676 -17.38 -31.36 -32.68
N SER A 677 -18.16 -30.54 -33.41
CA SER A 677 -18.81 -30.91 -34.67
C SER A 677 -18.68 -29.80 -35.70
N ASP A 678 -18.06 -30.10 -36.85
CA ASP A 678 -17.91 -29.13 -37.95
C ASP A 678 -19.26 -28.61 -38.46
N GLU A 679 -20.29 -29.46 -38.49
CA GLU A 679 -21.65 -29.08 -38.88
C GLU A 679 -22.30 -28.12 -37.87
N ALA A 680 -22.06 -28.33 -36.58
CA ALA A 680 -22.54 -27.44 -35.52
C ALA A 680 -21.79 -26.11 -35.57
N PHE A 681 -20.48 -26.15 -35.77
CA PHE A 681 -19.61 -24.97 -35.83
C PHE A 681 -19.98 -24.00 -36.95
N GLN A 682 -20.33 -24.52 -38.13
CA GLN A 682 -20.74 -23.69 -39.27
C GLN A 682 -21.98 -22.84 -38.99
N LYS A 683 -22.86 -23.31 -38.09
CA LYS A 683 -24.12 -22.65 -37.70
C LYS A 683 -23.95 -21.63 -36.57
N VAL A 684 -22.76 -21.55 -35.96
CA VAL A 684 -22.50 -20.65 -34.83
C VAL A 684 -22.49 -19.18 -35.30
N ASN A 685 -23.20 -18.34 -34.57
CA ASN A 685 -23.21 -16.91 -34.82
C ASN A 685 -21.86 -16.28 -34.47
N VAL A 686 -21.12 -15.80 -35.46
CA VAL A 686 -19.81 -15.13 -35.31
C VAL A 686 -19.81 -13.89 -34.42
N SER A 687 -20.97 -13.25 -34.23
CA SER A 687 -21.15 -12.13 -33.31
C SER A 687 -21.45 -12.54 -31.86
N TYR A 688 -21.63 -13.84 -31.59
CA TYR A 688 -21.89 -14.35 -30.24
C TYR A 688 -20.80 -13.95 -29.24
N ARG A 689 -21.21 -13.46 -28.08
CA ARG A 689 -20.33 -13.14 -26.95
C ARG A 689 -20.96 -13.62 -25.65
N THR A 690 -20.13 -14.06 -24.70
CA THR A 690 -20.60 -14.37 -23.35
C THR A 690 -20.93 -13.10 -22.57
N GLU A 691 -21.58 -13.23 -21.40
CA GLU A 691 -21.78 -12.13 -20.46
C GLU A 691 -20.47 -11.45 -20.06
N LYS A 692 -19.35 -12.19 -20.00
CA LYS A 692 -17.99 -11.71 -19.74
C LYS A 692 -17.29 -11.10 -20.97
N GLY A 693 -17.97 -11.06 -22.12
CA GLY A 693 -17.45 -10.45 -23.34
C GLY A 693 -16.50 -11.33 -24.15
N LEU A 694 -16.40 -12.63 -23.85
CA LEU A 694 -15.55 -13.56 -24.61
C LEU A 694 -16.06 -13.72 -26.04
N SER A 695 -15.15 -13.63 -27.00
CA SER A 695 -15.44 -13.92 -28.42
C SER A 695 -15.33 -15.40 -28.72
N LEU A 696 -15.82 -15.85 -29.87
CA LEU A 696 -15.60 -17.24 -30.31
C LEU A 696 -14.11 -17.60 -30.44
N LEU A 697 -13.22 -16.63 -30.71
CA LEU A 697 -11.78 -16.86 -30.68
C LEU A 697 -11.27 -17.14 -29.25
N HIS A 698 -11.78 -16.42 -28.24
CA HIS A 698 -11.47 -16.68 -26.83
C HIS A 698 -12.01 -18.05 -26.40
N LEU A 699 -13.27 -18.32 -26.73
CA LEU A 699 -13.95 -19.58 -26.40
C LEU A 699 -13.31 -20.79 -27.08
N CYS A 700 -12.74 -20.62 -28.28
CA CYS A 700 -11.95 -21.66 -28.93
C CYS A 700 -10.75 -22.08 -28.05
N CYS A 701 -10.13 -21.14 -27.34
CA CYS A 701 -9.01 -21.43 -26.44
C CYS A 701 -9.50 -22.13 -25.16
N VAL A 702 -10.56 -21.60 -24.54
CA VAL A 702 -11.11 -22.12 -23.27
C VAL A 702 -11.77 -23.49 -23.45
N CYS A 703 -12.59 -23.69 -24.49
CA CYS A 703 -13.44 -24.87 -24.66
C CYS A 703 -12.79 -26.03 -25.44
N GLY A 704 -11.52 -25.90 -25.85
CA GLY A 704 -10.83 -26.98 -26.58
C GLY A 704 -11.12 -27.04 -28.08
N GLY A 705 -11.24 -25.88 -28.72
CA GLY A 705 -11.28 -25.81 -30.18
C GLY A 705 -9.94 -26.18 -30.83
N SER A 706 -9.90 -26.14 -32.16
CA SER A 706 -8.78 -26.64 -32.99
C SER A 706 -8.24 -25.54 -33.89
N LYS A 707 -7.09 -25.79 -34.52
CA LYS A 707 -6.51 -24.89 -35.54
C LYS A 707 -7.49 -24.60 -36.69
N ALA A 708 -8.34 -25.54 -37.07
CA ALA A 708 -9.34 -25.36 -38.11
C ALA A 708 -10.42 -24.33 -37.70
N HIS A 709 -10.85 -24.39 -36.44
CA HIS A 709 -11.78 -23.42 -35.86
C HIS A 709 -11.19 -22.01 -35.86
N ILE A 710 -9.95 -21.84 -35.39
CA ILE A 710 -9.26 -20.53 -35.39
C ILE A 710 -9.15 -19.95 -36.79
N ARG A 711 -8.69 -20.74 -37.77
CA ARG A 711 -8.60 -20.30 -39.17
C ARG A 711 -9.95 -19.85 -39.73
N THR A 712 -10.99 -20.65 -39.48
CA THR A 712 -12.35 -20.33 -39.96
C THR A 712 -12.88 -19.03 -39.34
N LEU A 713 -12.65 -18.81 -38.04
CA LEU A 713 -13.10 -17.58 -37.36
C LEU A 713 -12.38 -16.33 -37.86
N ILE A 714 -11.07 -16.44 -38.10
CA ILE A 714 -10.26 -15.34 -38.65
C ILE A 714 -10.70 -15.02 -40.09
N LEU A 715 -10.93 -16.05 -40.93
CA LEU A 715 -11.46 -15.86 -42.30
C LEU A 715 -12.86 -15.24 -42.30
N LYS A 716 -13.69 -15.52 -41.29
CA LYS A 716 -14.98 -14.87 -41.07
C LYS A 716 -14.87 -13.47 -40.46
N GLY A 717 -13.67 -12.92 -40.31
CA GLY A 717 -13.41 -11.53 -39.91
C GLY A 717 -13.30 -11.28 -38.41
N LEU A 718 -13.18 -12.32 -37.57
CA LEU A 718 -12.88 -12.08 -36.16
C LEU A 718 -11.42 -11.64 -35.99
N ARG A 719 -11.24 -10.51 -35.29
CA ARG A 719 -9.91 -9.95 -35.03
C ARG A 719 -9.23 -10.69 -33.88
N PRO A 720 -8.02 -11.23 -34.06
CA PRO A 720 -7.25 -11.88 -32.99
C PRO A 720 -6.78 -10.90 -31.91
N SER A 721 -6.74 -9.60 -32.20
CA SER A 721 -6.31 -8.55 -31.27
C SER A 721 -7.37 -8.12 -30.25
N ARG A 722 -8.56 -8.70 -30.28
CA ARG A 722 -9.65 -8.34 -29.36
C ARG A 722 -9.30 -8.77 -27.93
N LEU A 723 -9.63 -7.91 -26.95
CA LEU A 723 -9.48 -8.20 -25.52
C LEU A 723 -10.79 -8.68 -24.89
N THR A 724 -10.68 -9.54 -23.86
CA THR A 724 -11.76 -9.85 -22.90
C THR A 724 -12.02 -8.64 -21.99
N ARG A 725 -13.05 -8.72 -21.13
CA ARG A 725 -13.26 -7.70 -20.08
C ARG A 725 -12.11 -7.64 -19.08
N ASN A 726 -11.46 -8.78 -18.86
CA ASN A 726 -10.29 -8.87 -18.00
C ASN A 726 -8.99 -8.49 -18.72
N GLY A 727 -9.05 -8.09 -20.01
CA GLY A 727 -7.90 -7.52 -20.72
C GLY A 727 -7.00 -8.55 -21.40
N PHE A 728 -7.50 -9.73 -21.77
CA PHE A 728 -6.70 -10.77 -22.42
C PHE A 728 -7.11 -11.02 -23.86
N THR A 729 -6.15 -11.29 -24.75
CA THR A 729 -6.43 -11.74 -26.12
C THR A 729 -6.59 -13.27 -26.19
N ALA A 730 -7.03 -13.78 -27.34
CA ALA A 730 -7.01 -15.22 -27.59
C ALA A 730 -5.60 -15.82 -27.49
N LEU A 731 -4.56 -15.06 -27.86
CA LEU A 731 -3.18 -15.52 -27.75
C LEU A 731 -2.74 -15.66 -26.28
N HIS A 732 -3.16 -14.74 -25.40
CA HIS A 732 -2.91 -14.85 -23.95
C HIS A 732 -3.58 -16.11 -23.37
N LEU A 733 -4.84 -16.38 -23.72
CA LEU A 733 -5.56 -17.57 -23.23
C LEU A 733 -4.96 -18.87 -23.78
N ALA A 734 -4.53 -18.89 -25.05
CA ALA A 734 -3.86 -20.05 -25.64
C ALA A 734 -2.48 -20.31 -25.00
N ALA A 735 -1.75 -19.25 -24.65
CA ALA A 735 -0.48 -19.32 -23.95
C ALA A 735 -0.65 -19.84 -22.50
N TYR A 736 -1.68 -19.36 -21.79
CA TYR A 736 -2.04 -19.86 -20.45
C TYR A 736 -2.54 -21.32 -20.46
N LYS A 737 -3.05 -21.82 -21.59
CA LYS A 737 -3.44 -23.23 -21.76
C LYS A 737 -2.26 -24.16 -22.04
N ASP A 738 -1.11 -23.60 -22.39
CA ASP A 738 0.01 -24.33 -22.98
C ASP A 738 -0.33 -25.07 -24.30
N SER A 739 -1.24 -24.49 -25.11
CA SER A 739 -1.66 -25.14 -26.35
C SER A 739 -0.79 -24.72 -27.54
N ALA A 740 0.24 -25.51 -27.83
CA ALA A 740 1.11 -25.32 -28.99
C ALA A 740 0.33 -25.11 -30.31
N GLU A 741 -0.66 -25.98 -30.57
CA GLU A 741 -1.49 -25.90 -31.78
C GLU A 741 -2.22 -24.55 -31.90
N LEU A 742 -2.84 -24.08 -30.82
CA LEU A 742 -3.65 -22.84 -30.83
C LEU A 742 -2.76 -21.59 -30.87
N VAL A 743 -1.65 -21.58 -30.12
CA VAL A 743 -0.66 -20.49 -30.15
C VAL A 743 -0.13 -20.33 -31.58
N THR A 744 0.32 -21.41 -32.21
CA THR A 744 0.80 -21.39 -33.60
C THR A 744 -0.30 -21.00 -34.59
N ALA A 745 -1.55 -21.43 -34.38
CA ALA A 745 -2.66 -21.07 -35.26
C ALA A 745 -3.01 -19.59 -35.20
N LEU A 746 -2.98 -19.00 -34.01
CA LEU A 746 -3.26 -17.58 -33.77
C LEU A 746 -2.17 -16.68 -34.35
N LEU A 747 -0.90 -17.03 -34.14
CA LEU A 747 0.24 -16.29 -34.71
C LEU A 747 0.22 -16.29 -36.23
N HIS A 748 0.02 -17.44 -36.88
CA HIS A 748 -0.18 -17.50 -38.35
C HIS A 748 -1.45 -16.78 -38.81
N GLY A 749 -2.44 -16.64 -37.93
CA GLY A 749 -3.68 -15.91 -38.17
C GLY A 749 -3.56 -14.39 -38.01
N GLY A 750 -2.36 -13.86 -37.75
CA GLY A 750 -2.10 -12.43 -37.63
C GLY A 750 -2.26 -11.88 -36.20
N SER A 751 -2.22 -12.72 -35.17
CA SER A 751 -2.03 -12.24 -33.80
C SER A 751 -0.68 -11.53 -33.68
N ASP A 752 -0.68 -10.33 -33.10
CA ASP A 752 0.56 -9.64 -32.72
C ASP A 752 1.16 -10.33 -31.48
N VAL A 753 2.37 -10.87 -31.65
CA VAL A 753 3.13 -11.57 -30.61
C VAL A 753 3.52 -10.66 -29.44
N GLN A 754 3.62 -9.35 -29.67
CA GLN A 754 3.97 -8.35 -28.66
C GLN A 754 2.76 -7.66 -28.06
N GLN A 755 1.54 -8.03 -28.48
CA GLN A 755 0.35 -7.36 -27.98
C GLN A 755 0.25 -7.55 -26.46
N VAL A 756 0.18 -6.43 -25.76
CA VAL A 756 0.03 -6.41 -24.31
C VAL A 756 -1.45 -6.51 -23.92
N GLY A 757 -1.72 -7.31 -22.90
CA GLY A 757 -2.99 -7.39 -22.20
C GLY A 757 -2.95 -6.71 -20.84
N TYR A 758 -3.71 -7.27 -19.92
CA TYR A 758 -3.74 -6.85 -18.52
C TYR A 758 -2.34 -6.86 -17.88
N GLY A 759 -2.01 -5.87 -17.05
CA GLY A 759 -0.68 -5.75 -16.44
C GLY A 759 0.45 -5.40 -17.41
N ALA A 760 0.13 -4.97 -18.64
CA ALA A 760 1.09 -4.89 -19.75
C ALA A 760 1.84 -6.21 -20.03
N LEU A 761 1.22 -7.34 -19.71
CA LEU A 761 1.77 -8.66 -19.97
C LEU A 761 1.51 -9.03 -21.42
N THR A 762 2.52 -9.55 -22.09
CA THR A 762 2.35 -10.23 -23.38
C THR A 762 2.02 -11.71 -23.17
N ALA A 763 1.68 -12.41 -24.25
CA ALA A 763 1.51 -13.87 -24.20
C ALA A 763 2.77 -14.59 -23.66
N LEU A 764 3.97 -14.05 -23.90
CA LEU A 764 5.22 -14.59 -23.37
C LEU A 764 5.28 -14.46 -21.84
N HIS A 765 4.87 -13.32 -21.30
CA HIS A 765 4.78 -13.14 -19.85
C HIS A 765 3.76 -14.09 -19.23
N ILE A 766 2.58 -14.26 -19.84
CA ILE A 766 1.54 -15.17 -19.31
C ILE A 766 2.01 -16.62 -19.31
N ALA A 767 2.59 -17.11 -20.40
CA ALA A 767 3.17 -18.45 -20.46
C ALA A 767 4.28 -18.63 -19.40
N THR A 768 5.06 -17.57 -19.17
CA THR A 768 6.13 -17.58 -18.16
C THR A 768 5.58 -17.62 -16.73
N VAL A 769 4.56 -16.83 -16.39
CA VAL A 769 3.90 -16.87 -15.07
C VAL A 769 3.39 -18.29 -14.77
N ALA A 770 2.76 -18.92 -15.76
CA ALA A 770 2.20 -20.27 -15.65
C ALA A 770 3.23 -21.41 -15.75
N GLY A 771 4.49 -21.12 -16.12
CA GLY A 771 5.54 -22.14 -16.26
C GLY A 771 5.43 -23.00 -17.54
N HIS A 772 4.70 -22.53 -18.54
CA HIS A 772 4.34 -23.25 -19.77
C HIS A 772 5.44 -23.14 -20.84
N HIS A 773 6.36 -24.11 -20.85
CA HIS A 773 7.55 -24.02 -21.70
C HIS A 773 7.28 -24.24 -23.20
N GLU A 774 6.26 -25.01 -23.61
CA GLU A 774 5.92 -25.18 -25.02
C GLU A 774 5.40 -23.88 -25.62
N ALA A 775 4.50 -23.20 -24.92
CA ALA A 775 4.02 -21.88 -25.33
C ALA A 775 5.16 -20.85 -25.39
N VAL A 776 6.06 -20.83 -24.39
CA VAL A 776 7.25 -19.95 -24.38
C VAL A 776 8.13 -20.16 -25.62
N ASP A 777 8.48 -21.43 -25.94
CA ASP A 777 9.35 -21.74 -27.08
C ASP A 777 8.73 -21.26 -28.41
N ILE A 778 7.44 -21.52 -28.62
CA ILE A 778 6.74 -21.10 -29.84
C ILE A 778 6.69 -19.58 -29.96
N LEU A 779 6.38 -18.87 -28.86
CA LEU A 779 6.31 -17.40 -28.86
C LEU A 779 7.67 -16.77 -29.18
N LEU A 780 8.75 -17.31 -28.61
CA LEU A 780 10.12 -16.84 -28.89
C LEU A 780 10.52 -17.11 -30.35
N GLN A 781 10.20 -18.29 -30.90
CA GLN A 781 10.45 -18.62 -32.31
C GLN A 781 9.69 -17.68 -33.27
N HIS A 782 8.56 -17.11 -32.84
CA HIS A 782 7.79 -16.13 -33.61
C HIS A 782 8.15 -14.67 -33.28
N GLY A 783 9.30 -14.44 -32.66
CA GLY A 783 9.86 -13.10 -32.48
C GLY A 783 9.34 -12.33 -31.27
N ALA A 784 8.78 -13.01 -30.25
CA ALA A 784 8.49 -12.37 -28.97
C ALA A 784 9.75 -11.71 -28.38
N ASN A 785 9.63 -10.50 -27.85
CA ASN A 785 10.77 -9.78 -27.32
C ASN A 785 11.06 -10.32 -25.91
N VAL A 786 12.14 -11.08 -25.81
CA VAL A 786 12.57 -11.78 -24.60
C VAL A 786 12.88 -10.84 -23.41
N ASN A 787 13.17 -9.56 -23.69
CA ASN A 787 13.54 -8.54 -22.70
C ASN A 787 12.48 -7.46 -22.51
N LEU A 788 11.26 -7.63 -23.06
CA LEU A 788 10.18 -6.69 -22.84
C LEU A 788 9.79 -6.71 -21.36
N GLN A 789 9.65 -5.52 -20.76
CA GLN A 789 9.25 -5.38 -19.36
C GLN A 789 7.73 -5.17 -19.23
N ASP A 790 7.14 -5.75 -18.20
CA ASP A 790 5.74 -5.56 -17.83
C ASP A 790 5.50 -4.28 -17.01
N ALA A 791 4.35 -4.19 -16.32
CA ALA A 791 4.00 -3.06 -15.46
C ALA A 791 4.95 -2.78 -14.28
N VAL A 792 5.58 -3.82 -13.75
CA VAL A 792 6.46 -3.78 -12.57
C VAL A 792 7.92 -3.89 -13.00
N PHE A 793 8.20 -3.54 -14.25
CA PHE A 793 9.52 -3.59 -14.86
C PHE A 793 10.12 -5.00 -14.91
N PHE A 794 9.31 -6.06 -14.80
CA PHE A 794 9.79 -7.43 -14.87
C PHE A 794 9.82 -7.91 -16.31
N THR A 795 10.97 -8.45 -16.71
CA THR A 795 11.08 -9.24 -17.94
C THR A 795 10.55 -10.65 -17.70
N PRO A 796 10.28 -11.45 -18.74
CA PRO A 796 10.00 -12.86 -18.58
C PRO A 796 11.06 -13.60 -17.74
N LEU A 797 12.34 -13.20 -17.83
CA LEU A 797 13.39 -13.83 -17.03
C LEU A 797 13.26 -13.49 -15.52
N HIS A 798 12.77 -12.30 -15.16
CA HIS A 798 12.44 -11.98 -13.77
C HIS A 798 11.32 -12.88 -13.25
N ILE A 799 10.25 -13.06 -14.03
CA ILE A 799 9.11 -13.89 -13.66
C ILE A 799 9.53 -15.36 -13.48
N ALA A 800 10.30 -15.90 -14.44
CA ALA A 800 10.82 -17.27 -14.35
C ALA A 800 11.69 -17.46 -13.10
N ALA A 801 12.52 -16.46 -12.76
CA ALA A 801 13.32 -16.47 -11.54
C ALA A 801 12.51 -16.31 -10.25
N TYR A 802 11.43 -15.53 -10.28
CA TYR A 802 10.54 -15.34 -9.14
C TYR A 802 9.72 -16.60 -8.80
N HIS A 803 9.34 -17.39 -9.80
CA HIS A 803 8.55 -18.61 -9.65
C HIS A 803 9.37 -19.91 -9.68
N GLY A 804 10.65 -19.85 -10.03
CA GLY A 804 11.53 -21.02 -10.09
C GLY A 804 11.35 -21.88 -11.34
N HIS A 805 10.82 -21.33 -12.43
CA HIS A 805 10.54 -22.06 -13.67
C HIS A 805 11.81 -22.29 -14.50
N GLU A 806 12.61 -23.28 -14.09
CA GLU A 806 13.93 -23.56 -14.67
C GLU A 806 13.91 -23.80 -16.18
N GLN A 807 12.94 -24.56 -16.69
CA GLN A 807 12.85 -24.88 -18.11
C GLN A 807 12.53 -23.63 -18.95
N VAL A 808 11.67 -22.76 -18.43
CA VAL A 808 11.34 -21.46 -19.05
C VAL A 808 12.56 -20.55 -19.01
N ALA A 809 13.25 -20.42 -17.87
CA ALA A 809 14.46 -19.63 -17.75
C ALA A 809 15.55 -20.06 -18.75
N ARG A 810 15.72 -21.38 -18.95
CA ARG A 810 16.64 -21.94 -19.95
C ARG A 810 16.29 -21.51 -21.37
N LEU A 811 15.01 -21.56 -21.74
CA LEU A 811 14.55 -21.11 -23.06
C LEU A 811 14.77 -19.62 -23.25
N LEU A 812 14.39 -18.80 -22.26
CA LEU A 812 14.58 -17.35 -22.32
C LEU A 812 16.06 -16.98 -22.51
N LEU A 813 16.97 -17.59 -21.74
CA LEU A 813 18.42 -17.38 -21.89
C LEU A 813 18.93 -17.81 -23.27
N LYS A 814 18.47 -18.95 -23.80
CA LYS A 814 18.81 -19.42 -25.15
C LYS A 814 18.42 -18.40 -26.24
N PHE A 815 17.33 -17.67 -26.05
CA PHE A 815 16.86 -16.62 -26.97
C PHE A 815 17.41 -15.22 -26.64
N GLY A 816 18.43 -15.11 -25.78
CA GLY A 816 19.14 -13.86 -25.53
C GLY A 816 18.50 -12.99 -24.44
N ALA A 817 17.80 -13.58 -23.47
CA ALA A 817 17.39 -12.85 -22.28
C ALA A 817 18.59 -12.25 -21.55
N ASP A 818 18.51 -10.97 -21.23
CA ASP A 818 19.54 -10.26 -20.47
C ASP A 818 19.27 -10.41 -18.97
N GLY A 819 20.15 -11.16 -18.30
CA GLY A 819 20.07 -11.38 -16.85
C GLY A 819 20.44 -10.18 -15.99
N ASN A 820 20.80 -9.04 -16.60
CA ASN A 820 21.18 -7.81 -15.90
C ASN A 820 20.13 -6.70 -15.95
N VAL A 821 19.00 -6.92 -16.63
CA VAL A 821 17.89 -5.95 -16.66
C VAL A 821 17.39 -5.74 -15.24
N SER A 822 17.22 -4.48 -14.84
CA SER A 822 16.72 -4.10 -13.53
C SER A 822 15.19 -4.00 -13.50
N GLY A 823 14.57 -4.63 -12.50
CA GLY A 823 13.17 -4.45 -12.12
C GLY A 823 12.90 -3.13 -11.37
N GLU A 824 11.69 -3.00 -10.84
CA GLU A 824 11.20 -1.77 -10.20
C GLU A 824 12.07 -1.33 -9.02
N VAL A 825 12.54 -2.28 -8.21
CA VAL A 825 13.37 -2.02 -7.03
C VAL A 825 14.86 -2.25 -7.31
N GLY A 826 15.28 -2.21 -8.58
CA GLY A 826 16.66 -2.44 -8.98
C GLY A 826 17.08 -3.91 -8.91
N ASP A 827 16.17 -4.78 -8.48
CA ASP A 827 16.34 -6.22 -8.45
C ASP A 827 16.55 -6.78 -9.86
N ARG A 828 17.20 -7.92 -9.94
CA ARG A 828 17.52 -8.63 -11.19
C ARG A 828 17.04 -10.06 -11.04
N PRO A 829 16.94 -10.85 -12.14
CA PRO A 829 16.55 -12.25 -12.03
C PRO A 829 17.38 -13.03 -11.00
N LEU A 830 18.68 -12.75 -10.87
CA LEU A 830 19.54 -13.41 -9.89
C LEU A 830 19.18 -13.06 -8.43
N HIS A 831 18.80 -11.82 -8.15
CA HIS A 831 18.31 -11.41 -6.83
C HIS A 831 17.06 -12.20 -6.44
N LEU A 832 16.10 -12.29 -7.37
CA LEU A 832 14.83 -12.97 -7.14
C LEU A 832 15.04 -14.48 -6.92
N ALA A 833 15.84 -15.14 -7.77
CA ALA A 833 16.15 -16.55 -7.63
C ALA A 833 16.91 -16.84 -6.32
N ALA A 834 17.85 -15.97 -5.94
CA ALA A 834 18.60 -16.09 -4.69
C ALA A 834 17.71 -15.89 -3.45
N ALA A 835 16.81 -14.90 -3.47
CA ALA A 835 15.88 -14.64 -2.37
C ALA A 835 14.86 -15.76 -2.17
N LYS A 836 14.40 -16.39 -3.27
CA LYS A 836 13.40 -17.46 -3.26
C LYS A 836 13.98 -18.86 -3.07
N GLY A 837 15.30 -19.03 -3.18
CA GLY A 837 15.95 -20.32 -2.96
C GLY A 837 15.98 -21.24 -4.19
N PHE A 838 15.81 -20.71 -5.41
CA PHE A 838 15.76 -21.50 -6.63
C PHE A 838 17.14 -21.75 -7.24
N LEU A 839 17.88 -22.70 -6.66
CA LEU A 839 19.26 -23.02 -7.04
C LEU A 839 19.42 -23.36 -8.53
N GLY A 840 18.50 -24.10 -9.16
CA GLY A 840 18.65 -24.43 -10.58
C GLY A 840 18.52 -23.22 -11.50
N VAL A 841 17.68 -22.24 -11.17
CA VAL A 841 17.65 -20.96 -11.89
C VAL A 841 18.93 -20.17 -11.66
N VAL A 842 19.46 -20.14 -10.43
CA VAL A 842 20.77 -19.51 -10.15
C VAL A 842 21.88 -20.12 -10.99
N LYS A 843 21.92 -21.46 -11.10
CA LYS A 843 22.89 -22.19 -11.94
C LYS A 843 22.75 -21.84 -13.42
N LEU A 844 21.53 -21.64 -13.92
CA LEU A 844 21.30 -21.23 -15.30
C LEU A 844 21.78 -19.79 -15.55
N LEU A 845 21.46 -18.87 -14.64
CA LEU A 845 21.86 -17.47 -14.74
C LEU A 845 23.37 -17.28 -14.66
N LEU A 846 24.08 -18.14 -13.92
CA LEU A 846 25.54 -18.11 -13.79
C LEU A 846 26.24 -19.20 -14.62
N GLY A 847 25.57 -19.77 -15.63
CA GLY A 847 26.14 -20.80 -16.48
C GLY A 847 27.27 -20.31 -17.39
N GLU A 848 27.99 -21.24 -18.03
CA GLU A 848 29.07 -20.92 -18.97
C GLU A 848 28.61 -19.94 -20.06
N GLY A 849 29.36 -18.84 -20.23
CA GLY A 849 29.07 -17.81 -21.24
C GLY A 849 27.99 -16.80 -20.83
N SER A 850 27.39 -16.92 -19.64
CA SER A 850 26.49 -15.90 -19.10
C SER A 850 27.24 -14.59 -18.81
N LYS A 851 26.56 -13.47 -19.05
CA LYS A 851 27.04 -12.12 -18.70
C LYS A 851 26.38 -11.58 -17.43
N THR A 852 25.58 -12.39 -16.73
CA THR A 852 24.93 -11.98 -15.49
C THR A 852 25.97 -11.60 -14.45
N ASP A 853 25.83 -10.40 -13.90
CA ASP A 853 26.69 -9.91 -12.83
C ASP A 853 26.24 -10.53 -11.50
N VAL A 854 27.08 -11.41 -10.95
CA VAL A 854 26.83 -12.08 -9.67
C VAL A 854 26.82 -11.12 -8.48
N ASN A 855 27.44 -9.94 -8.65
CA ASN A 855 27.57 -8.90 -7.63
C ASN A 855 26.73 -7.67 -7.99
N ALA A 856 25.75 -7.82 -8.89
CA ALA A 856 24.86 -6.72 -9.22
C ALA A 856 24.17 -6.21 -7.97
N LEU A 857 24.01 -4.90 -7.87
CA LEU A 857 23.39 -4.23 -6.73
C LEU A 857 21.92 -3.92 -7.07
N ASP A 858 21.00 -4.30 -6.18
CA ASP A 858 19.64 -3.75 -6.16
C ASP A 858 19.63 -2.31 -5.62
N ASN A 859 18.45 -1.69 -5.47
CA ASN A 859 18.36 -0.31 -4.97
C ASN A 859 18.77 -0.16 -3.48
N GLU A 860 18.97 -1.27 -2.77
CA GLU A 860 19.43 -1.32 -1.38
C GLU A 860 20.89 -1.81 -1.29
N ASP A 861 21.62 -1.82 -2.41
CA ASP A 861 22.99 -2.35 -2.53
C ASP A 861 23.13 -3.81 -2.06
N HIS A 862 22.03 -4.57 -2.04
CA HIS A 862 22.14 -6.00 -1.87
C HIS A 862 22.73 -6.58 -3.14
N VAL A 863 23.83 -7.30 -3.00
CA VAL A 863 24.16 -8.38 -3.93
C VAL A 863 23.25 -9.59 -3.69
N PRO A 864 23.03 -10.48 -4.68
CA PRO A 864 22.25 -11.71 -4.52
C PRO A 864 22.67 -12.57 -3.31
N LEU A 865 23.95 -12.53 -2.94
CA LEU A 865 24.48 -13.22 -1.77
C LEU A 865 23.87 -12.73 -0.44
N HIS A 866 23.51 -11.45 -0.31
CA HIS A 866 22.80 -10.94 0.85
C HIS A 866 21.43 -11.60 0.98
N LEU A 867 20.70 -11.69 -0.12
CA LEU A 867 19.33 -12.21 -0.12
C LEU A 867 19.30 -13.70 0.20
N CYS A 868 20.16 -14.51 -0.43
CA CYS A 868 20.20 -15.93 -0.08
C CYS A 868 20.70 -16.20 1.35
N SER A 869 21.55 -15.33 1.91
CA SER A 869 21.98 -15.45 3.32
C SER A 869 20.84 -15.09 4.27
N ARG A 870 20.19 -13.94 4.07
CA ARG A 870 19.03 -13.46 4.85
C ARG A 870 17.89 -14.47 4.93
N PHE A 871 17.62 -15.18 3.84
CA PHE A 871 16.55 -16.17 3.77
C PHE A 871 17.00 -17.61 4.08
N GLY A 872 18.28 -17.82 4.43
CA GLY A 872 18.79 -19.12 4.86
C GLY A 872 18.95 -20.15 3.74
N HIS A 873 19.19 -19.72 2.50
CA HIS A 873 19.37 -20.59 1.33
C HIS A 873 20.82 -21.05 1.19
N HIS A 874 21.24 -21.90 2.14
CA HIS A 874 22.62 -22.37 2.30
C HIS A 874 23.24 -22.97 1.03
N GLU A 875 22.46 -23.67 0.20
CA GLU A 875 22.95 -24.28 -1.03
C GLU A 875 23.35 -23.23 -2.08
N ILE A 876 22.61 -22.11 -2.14
CA ILE A 876 22.93 -20.99 -3.03
C ILE A 876 24.16 -20.24 -2.49
N VAL A 877 24.22 -19.98 -1.18
CA VAL A 877 25.41 -19.38 -0.55
C VAL A 877 26.66 -20.22 -0.87
N HIS A 878 26.59 -21.53 -0.68
CA HIS A 878 27.69 -22.43 -1.01
C HIS A 878 28.04 -22.39 -2.50
N PHE A 879 27.05 -22.42 -3.39
CA PHE A 879 27.27 -22.35 -4.84
C PHE A 879 27.93 -21.04 -5.28
N LEU A 880 27.50 -19.90 -4.74
CA LEU A 880 28.06 -18.59 -5.07
C LEU A 880 29.49 -18.42 -4.56
N LEU A 881 29.79 -18.91 -3.35
CA LEU A 881 31.11 -18.75 -2.72
C LEU A 881 32.15 -19.77 -3.21
N MET A 882 31.73 -21.00 -3.48
CA MET A 882 32.63 -22.06 -3.98
C MET A 882 32.73 -22.07 -5.51
N GLY A 883 31.85 -21.35 -6.20
CA GLY A 883 31.88 -21.18 -7.64
C GLY A 883 32.96 -20.18 -8.10
N ASN A 884 33.41 -20.31 -9.35
CA ASN A 884 34.38 -19.40 -9.95
C ASN A 884 33.72 -18.11 -10.48
N PHE A 885 32.93 -17.43 -9.65
CA PHE A 885 32.09 -16.29 -10.04
C PHE A 885 32.60 -14.93 -9.51
N GLU A 886 33.70 -14.89 -8.75
CA GLU A 886 34.16 -13.68 -8.05
C GLU A 886 33.07 -13.03 -7.17
N ALA A 887 32.22 -13.84 -6.55
CA ALA A 887 31.21 -13.35 -5.60
C ALA A 887 31.89 -12.60 -4.46
N GLN A 888 31.35 -11.46 -4.06
CA GLN A 888 31.91 -10.58 -3.04
C GLN A 888 31.23 -10.81 -1.67
N PRO A 889 31.76 -11.70 -0.80
CA PRO A 889 31.18 -11.98 0.53
C PRO A 889 31.32 -10.83 1.52
N HIS A 890 32.07 -9.80 1.14
CA HIS A 890 32.33 -8.61 1.96
C HIS A 890 31.68 -7.36 1.36
N SER A 891 30.86 -7.49 0.31
CA SER A 891 30.00 -6.40 -0.14
C SER A 891 29.13 -5.96 1.02
N VAL A 892 28.92 -4.66 1.12
CA VAL A 892 28.17 -4.03 2.19
C VAL A 892 26.96 -3.39 1.53
N ASN A 893 25.76 -3.75 1.98
CA ASN A 893 24.52 -3.10 1.53
C ASN A 893 24.38 -1.71 2.17
N ILE A 894 23.31 -0.99 1.85
CA ILE A 894 23.08 0.38 2.40
C ILE A 894 22.96 0.42 3.94
N TYR A 895 22.74 -0.74 4.57
CA TYR A 895 22.57 -0.89 6.02
C TYR A 895 23.91 -1.11 6.76
N GLY A 896 25.01 -1.30 6.04
CA GLY A 896 26.28 -1.67 6.64
C GLY A 896 26.43 -3.18 6.86
N ASP A 897 25.44 -3.97 6.46
CA ASP A 897 25.48 -5.42 6.56
C ASP A 897 26.23 -6.01 5.39
N THR A 898 27.11 -6.95 5.69
CA THR A 898 27.59 -7.93 4.71
C THR A 898 26.66 -9.13 4.67
N PRO A 899 26.76 -10.02 3.67
CA PRO A 899 25.98 -11.27 3.67
C PRO A 899 26.20 -12.14 4.91
N LEU A 900 27.29 -11.97 5.66
CA LEU A 900 27.55 -12.69 6.92
C LEU A 900 26.78 -12.11 8.12
N HIS A 901 26.38 -10.83 8.06
CA HIS A 901 25.58 -10.19 9.11
C HIS A 901 24.12 -10.64 9.06
N LEU A 902 23.61 -10.92 7.86
CA LEU A 902 22.27 -11.43 7.56
C LEU A 902 22.21 -12.95 7.77
#